data_AF-B9W9I2-F1
#
_entry.id   AF-B9W9I2-F1
#
_cell.length_a   1.000
_cell.length_b   1.000
_cell.length_c   1.000
_cell.angle_alpha   90.00
_cell.angle_beta   90.00
_cell.angle_gamma   90.00
#
_symmetry.space_group_name_H-M   'P 1'
#
loop_
_entity.id
_entity.type
_entity.pdbx_description
1 polymer ?
#
loop_
_entity_poly.entity_id
_entity_poly.type
_entity_poly.pdbx_seq_one_letter_code
_entity_poly.pdbx_strand_id
1 'polypeptide(L)'
;MPTPAEIIAARLNRADTTQDGYEQEQEQEEEEELVTSTETTSSTNAKPSITDETAFPTLGGKKSASPVISNTGSASTWGPSMKTPVRSSTASPVPTPVQHATPKTTNGIKSKVSTIQEAFSLDVEDQLNVARPEFIKILTFVKQETKTNIECTTSQHTKKRTFLITGRPDEVKLAKRLVIKKLTKPVKISFNIPAKLRSRVIGQGGKTLKPIIQANEVKIEIGDQIEGEDTGDDETQEEEKEEKEEEKEEEEEDIFSKTVQVTIDGDVEGSKRAKNAILAIVKEETKNLSAKVPVNETIKPFAIKELKSIVDKFPTLEFAIPDYKSNRHTIVIVGERELVLEAKPEVKAALEKLSNKVVIEEVPIPKIKQQFLPIEQVFNEHNVLIQLPKDGEGKVKFIGDKKKIPGAQASAKKTTSQYKVEILDMSKAHKGNLKHVKAVASVLTKTGVFDEIAKTNDVTIHVPSNKDLVTSATIPIEIVSKNDDEHIKIAKKAIVNQVNKITPDLTKNIEDIDEFLLNKVDETIKDISKQQSVEYVILGKIITLFNFQQSNEDAEDFDDVSDPDSAFKKVDEALNKLRELATNLTNVTLSITSKEQDQISGPRGTTLKSILASVEPNTVKIELHHPTSDELYIHGIKSSVATIKKEIENVLTDAKEFGNEYTTTIQVPSQVLSRLIGKNGANLNQIRNEFGTRIDVPLEKDESKDKSSTKTEVTIIGVKRNVEETKTKVATLAKKWADETLVRLRIESQYHRRMIGPRAVYINRLQDKYNVKIRFPSENSINFADAPNSKDEVTIKGPSKGVAKAEEELKELYAFEKENGFKQIIQIPLKAIARVIGKSGETINDIADGTGIEYTFNRESEESKGYSEVELTGSKSALKEAISKIQEIIDEVENFVSRSIKVEPIYHRDLIGPGGSIMKEIISKAGGDEVPRNRQYKLLNIPNEGSGSDEVTSQGDKKIVDKIIDAIEKIIEEKRASITQEIDLPKEKHRLIIGPNGTIRHSLQSEFGVTIEIPRPNDESTVIKIIGLPEKIENAKIKIEELTKDDWNESIDVPVIYHALVSERGAIFKKLKNDFNVEIVHGNFTRLANKLSTASIPTPPESAYPQKDGELFKFTIVDANDSATTATSEEIIPWRLKGSEEATAKAAKFINERLDLAKNSKSIGWFYASQPSVFSKVIGPQGSKVNQIRKKSNTFITVPRATTDKNAANFIYLVGDEDNLNIAKKEIENLL
;
A
#
# COMPACT_ATOMS: atom_id res chain seq x y z
N MET A 1 54.72 37.73 2.45
CA MET A 1 54.60 36.51 1.63
C MET A 1 53.30 35.82 1.98
N PRO A 2 52.39 35.59 1.02
CA PRO A 2 51.45 34.47 1.02
C PRO A 2 52.08 33.25 0.32
N THR A 3 51.46 32.08 0.47
CA THR A 3 51.93 30.78 -0.07
C THR A 3 50.72 29.84 -0.33
N PRO A 4 50.90 28.59 -0.79
CA PRO A 4 51.03 28.23 -2.20
C PRO A 4 49.70 28.17 -2.99
N ALA A 5 48.58 28.61 -2.43
CA ALA A 5 47.25 28.49 -3.04
C ALA A 5 47.10 29.27 -4.37
N GLU A 6 47.87 30.35 -4.54
CA GLU A 6 47.82 31.25 -5.71
C GLU A 6 48.46 30.65 -6.98
N ILE A 7 49.15 29.50 -6.88
CA ILE A 7 49.99 28.96 -7.97
C ILE A 7 49.21 28.05 -8.94
N ILE A 8 48.12 27.42 -8.52
CA ILE A 8 47.40 26.41 -9.33
C ILE A 8 46.37 27.05 -10.28
N ALA A 9 45.87 28.24 -9.98
CA ALA A 9 44.91 28.96 -10.82
C ALA A 9 45.51 29.54 -12.13
N ALA A 10 46.83 29.44 -12.33
CA ALA A 10 47.58 30.21 -13.32
C ALA A 10 48.14 29.40 -14.51
N ARG A 11 47.56 28.23 -14.84
CA ARG A 11 48.17 27.32 -15.84
C ARG A 11 47.24 26.54 -16.77
N LEU A 12 46.32 27.24 -17.44
CA LEU A 12 46.16 27.19 -18.92
C LEU A 12 45.01 28.10 -19.38
N ASN A 13 45.29 29.39 -19.51
CA ASN A 13 44.50 30.31 -20.33
C ASN A 13 45.47 31.10 -21.21
N ARG A 14 45.39 30.91 -22.53
CA ARG A 14 46.01 31.66 -23.64
C ARG A 14 45.55 30.96 -24.93
N ALA A 15 45.12 31.64 -25.99
CA ALA A 15 45.08 33.08 -26.30
C ALA A 15 44.02 33.28 -27.43
N ASP A 16 43.53 34.46 -27.81
CA ASP A 16 43.55 35.83 -27.28
C ASP A 16 42.47 36.66 -28.05
N THR A 17 41.91 37.74 -27.46
CA THR A 17 41.26 38.91 -28.17
C THR A 17 40.01 38.66 -29.06
N THR A 18 39.05 39.58 -29.33
CA THR A 18 38.80 40.98 -28.90
C THR A 18 37.31 41.38 -29.10
N GLN A 19 36.81 42.31 -28.26
CA GLN A 19 35.77 43.35 -28.47
C GLN A 19 34.34 43.05 -29.00
N ASP A 20 33.38 43.63 -28.26
CA ASP A 20 32.20 44.45 -28.66
C ASP A 20 31.27 44.02 -29.82
N GLY A 21 29.98 43.81 -29.50
CA GLY A 21 28.89 43.68 -30.50
C GLY A 21 27.49 43.54 -29.86
N TYR A 22 26.46 44.08 -30.51
CA TYR A 22 25.04 44.06 -30.10
C TYR A 22 24.22 42.99 -30.86
N GLU A 23 23.04 42.69 -30.31
CA GLU A 23 21.79 42.26 -31.00
C GLU A 23 21.57 40.83 -31.59
N GLN A 24 20.45 40.25 -31.12
CA GLN A 24 19.40 39.53 -31.87
C GLN A 24 19.66 38.13 -32.48
N GLU A 25 18.57 37.55 -33.00
CA GLU A 25 18.35 36.13 -33.29
C GLU A 25 18.22 35.87 -34.80
N GLN A 26 18.92 34.84 -35.33
CA GLN A 26 18.61 33.99 -36.51
C GLN A 26 19.87 33.11 -36.77
N GLU A 27 19.80 31.80 -36.99
CA GLU A 27 19.26 31.00 -38.11
C GLU A 27 20.16 30.89 -39.36
N GLN A 28 20.52 29.63 -39.66
CA GLN A 28 20.74 29.01 -40.98
C GLN A 28 22.03 29.28 -41.81
N GLU A 29 22.28 28.33 -42.74
CA GLU A 29 23.19 28.34 -43.93
C GLU A 29 24.73 28.42 -43.73
N GLU A 30 25.61 27.87 -44.61
CA GLU A 30 25.57 26.64 -45.43
C GLU A 30 27.00 26.22 -45.89
N GLU A 31 27.17 25.54 -47.05
CA GLU A 31 28.41 25.19 -47.81
C GLU A 31 29.35 24.11 -47.18
N GLU A 32 29.56 22.92 -47.79
CA GLU A 32 30.40 22.51 -48.95
C GLU A 32 31.90 22.28 -48.62
N GLU A 33 32.70 21.38 -49.24
CA GLU A 33 32.62 20.65 -50.52
C GLU A 33 32.89 19.11 -50.44
N LEU A 34 32.46 18.41 -51.50
CA LEU A 34 33.08 17.32 -52.32
C LEU A 34 34.42 16.65 -51.88
N VAL A 35 34.84 15.43 -52.29
CA VAL A 35 34.58 14.47 -53.40
C VAL A 35 34.78 13.02 -52.84
N THR A 36 34.50 11.84 -53.41
CA THR A 36 33.96 11.21 -54.67
C THR A 36 33.76 9.71 -54.34
N SER A 37 32.97 8.84 -54.99
CA SER A 37 31.90 8.89 -56.02
C SER A 37 31.28 7.46 -56.14
N THR A 38 30.55 7.15 -57.23
CA THR A 38 30.44 5.82 -57.94
C THR A 38 30.58 4.50 -57.13
N GLU A 39 29.72 3.48 -57.19
CA GLU A 39 28.54 3.09 -58.02
C GLU A 39 27.99 1.75 -57.42
N THR A 40 26.79 1.17 -57.63
CA THR A 40 25.45 1.47 -58.21
C THR A 40 24.43 0.56 -57.43
N THR A 41 23.10 0.42 -57.62
CA THR A 41 22.13 0.73 -58.70
C THR A 41 20.67 0.89 -58.13
N SER A 42 19.69 1.03 -59.03
CA SER A 42 18.23 0.72 -58.97
C SER A 42 17.70 -0.28 -57.92
N SER A 43 16.43 -0.25 -57.43
CA SER A 43 15.20 0.48 -57.88
C SER A 43 14.02 0.54 -56.87
N THR A 44 13.26 1.65 -56.89
CA THR A 44 11.78 1.84 -56.76
C THR A 44 10.90 1.15 -55.69
N ASN A 45 10.10 1.98 -54.98
CA ASN A 45 8.67 1.84 -54.57
C ASN A 45 8.21 0.62 -53.73
N ALA A 46 7.18 0.66 -52.86
CA ALA A 46 5.93 1.45 -52.88
C ALA A 46 5.30 1.68 -51.48
N LYS A 47 4.09 2.26 -51.44
CA LYS A 47 3.26 2.49 -50.22
C LYS A 47 2.26 1.33 -49.99
N PRO A 48 1.87 1.00 -48.75
CA PRO A 48 0.80 0.02 -48.47
C PRO A 48 -0.61 0.56 -48.80
N SER A 49 -1.55 -0.34 -49.03
CA SER A 49 -2.93 -0.06 -49.46
C SER A 49 -3.99 -0.40 -48.40
N ILE A 50 -5.22 0.11 -48.59
CA ILE A 50 -6.29 0.15 -47.59
C ILE A 50 -7.05 -1.19 -47.38
N THR A 51 -6.33 -2.32 -47.46
CA THR A 51 -6.91 -3.68 -47.55
C THR A 51 -6.33 -4.69 -46.55
N ASP A 52 -5.50 -4.26 -45.60
CA ASP A 52 -4.95 -5.15 -44.56
C ASP A 52 -5.94 -5.35 -43.39
N GLU A 53 -6.67 -6.48 -43.39
CA GLU A 53 -7.69 -6.82 -42.39
C GLU A 53 -7.16 -7.11 -40.96
N THR A 54 -5.87 -6.86 -40.68
CA THR A 54 -5.23 -7.11 -39.38
C THR A 54 -5.25 -5.89 -38.43
N ALA A 55 -5.78 -4.75 -38.87
CA ALA A 55 -5.69 -3.47 -38.15
C ALA A 55 -6.81 -3.18 -37.12
N PHE A 56 -7.70 -4.13 -36.80
CA PHE A 56 -8.88 -3.89 -35.94
C PHE A 56 -8.96 -4.81 -34.70
N PRO A 57 -8.71 -4.31 -33.48
CA PRO A 57 -9.00 -5.04 -32.24
C PRO A 57 -10.50 -4.96 -31.90
N THR A 58 -11.17 -6.10 -31.81
CA THR A 58 -12.62 -6.18 -31.55
C THR A 58 -12.97 -6.01 -30.07
N LEU A 59 -14.13 -5.41 -29.78
CA LEU A 59 -14.47 -4.93 -28.44
C LEU A 59 -15.86 -5.42 -27.98
N GLY A 60 -15.86 -6.42 -27.07
CA GLY A 60 -16.97 -6.71 -26.17
C GLY A 60 -17.70 -8.04 -26.37
N GLY A 61 -17.98 -8.75 -25.26
CA GLY A 61 -19.08 -9.73 -25.18
C GLY A 61 -18.73 -11.15 -24.70
N LYS A 62 -18.62 -11.36 -23.38
CA LYS A 62 -18.93 -12.66 -22.76
C LYS A 62 -19.71 -12.48 -21.46
N LYS A 63 -20.86 -13.17 -21.34
CA LYS A 63 -21.63 -13.33 -20.10
C LYS A 63 -21.32 -14.69 -19.46
N SER A 64 -21.39 -14.72 -18.12
CA SER A 64 -21.70 -15.85 -17.22
C SER A 64 -21.71 -17.30 -17.74
N ALA A 65 -20.89 -18.16 -17.12
CA ALA A 65 -21.32 -19.49 -16.61
C ALA A 65 -20.38 -20.05 -15.52
N SER A 66 -20.94 -20.77 -14.56
CA SER A 66 -20.34 -21.58 -13.46
C SER A 66 -21.39 -22.66 -13.08
N PRO A 67 -21.19 -23.67 -12.17
CA PRO A 67 -20.07 -24.04 -11.24
C PRO A 67 -19.22 -25.27 -11.75
N VAL A 68 -18.68 -26.30 -11.04
CA VAL A 68 -18.84 -26.96 -9.69
C VAL A 68 -17.56 -27.76 -9.23
N ILE A 69 -16.98 -27.45 -8.04
CA ILE A 69 -16.12 -28.34 -7.16
C ILE A 69 -14.75 -28.75 -7.85
N SER A 70 -13.65 -29.34 -7.30
CA SER A 70 -13.37 -30.33 -6.23
C SER A 70 -11.97 -30.20 -5.54
N ASN A 71 -11.74 -30.99 -4.48
CA ASN A 71 -10.47 -31.28 -3.78
C ASN A 71 -9.65 -32.40 -4.52
N THR A 72 -8.40 -32.86 -4.23
CA THR A 72 -7.29 -32.68 -3.23
C THR A 72 -6.00 -33.33 -3.87
N GLY A 73 -4.77 -33.43 -3.33
CA GLY A 73 -4.13 -33.01 -2.06
C GLY A 73 -2.90 -33.89 -1.65
N SER A 74 -2.08 -33.42 -0.69
CA SER A 74 -0.98 -34.15 0.04
C SER A 74 0.37 -34.48 -0.70
N ALA A 75 1.36 -35.06 0.01
CA ALA A 75 2.81 -35.19 -0.32
C ALA A 75 3.52 -36.19 0.68
N SER A 76 4.81 -36.62 0.70
CA SER A 76 6.07 -36.57 -0.12
C SER A 76 7.20 -37.44 0.54
N THR A 77 8.45 -37.45 -0.01
CA THR A 77 9.79 -37.77 0.65
C THR A 77 10.49 -39.13 0.35
N TRP A 78 11.84 -39.15 0.09
CA TRP A 78 12.94 -40.08 0.55
C TRP A 78 14.23 -40.11 -0.37
N GLY A 79 15.38 -40.66 0.10
CA GLY A 79 16.75 -40.76 -0.52
C GLY A 79 17.79 -41.41 0.45
N PRO A 80 19.16 -41.31 0.39
CA PRO A 80 20.18 -40.89 -0.63
C PRO A 80 21.48 -41.82 -0.69
N SER A 81 22.62 -41.47 -1.35
CA SER A 81 24.05 -41.75 -0.86
C SER A 81 25.28 -41.42 -1.79
N MET A 82 26.39 -40.94 -1.15
CA MET A 82 27.89 -41.13 -1.32
C MET A 82 28.63 -41.26 -2.71
N LYS A 83 29.95 -40.99 -2.93
CA LYS A 83 31.16 -40.62 -2.11
C LYS A 83 32.30 -39.91 -2.96
N THR A 84 33.37 -39.43 -2.31
CA THR A 84 34.59 -38.66 -2.78
C THR A 84 35.82 -39.56 -3.14
N PRO A 85 37.06 -39.14 -3.61
CA PRO A 85 37.85 -37.91 -3.26
C PRO A 85 39.05 -37.35 -4.15
N VAL A 86 39.73 -36.28 -3.64
CA VAL A 86 41.12 -35.74 -3.89
C VAL A 86 41.41 -34.70 -5.02
N ARG A 87 42.34 -33.77 -4.67
CA ARG A 87 43.02 -32.62 -5.34
C ARG A 87 43.85 -32.98 -6.60
N SER A 88 44.30 -32.07 -7.52
CA SER A 88 44.07 -30.63 -7.87
C SER A 88 44.73 -30.37 -9.27
N SER A 89 45.22 -29.21 -9.79
CA SER A 89 45.51 -27.83 -9.30
C SER A 89 45.85 -26.83 -10.46
N THR A 90 45.67 -25.52 -10.20
CA THR A 90 46.27 -24.31 -10.87
C THR A 90 46.08 -23.98 -12.36
N ALA A 91 45.82 -22.68 -12.60
CA ALA A 91 46.00 -21.87 -13.84
C ALA A 91 44.93 -21.90 -14.97
N SER A 92 44.72 -20.72 -15.56
CA SER A 92 43.84 -20.36 -16.70
C SER A 92 44.69 -20.14 -17.98
N PRO A 93 44.20 -19.82 -19.23
CA PRO A 93 43.14 -18.83 -19.55
C PRO A 93 42.25 -19.01 -20.83
N VAL A 94 41.08 -18.31 -20.88
CA VAL A 94 40.38 -17.78 -22.12
C VAL A 94 39.80 -18.83 -23.12
N PRO A 95 38.80 -18.58 -24.02
CA PRO A 95 37.83 -17.46 -24.22
C PRO A 95 36.33 -17.88 -24.07
N THR A 96 35.41 -17.01 -24.54
CA THR A 96 33.95 -17.13 -24.79
C THR A 96 33.57 -18.01 -26.02
N PRO A 97 32.28 -18.24 -26.44
CA PRO A 97 30.93 -17.99 -25.83
C PRO A 97 29.91 -19.21 -25.98
N VAL A 98 28.59 -18.95 -25.84
CA VAL A 98 27.41 -19.63 -26.49
C VAL A 98 26.53 -20.65 -25.68
N GLN A 99 25.27 -20.24 -25.45
CA GLN A 99 23.98 -20.98 -25.31
C GLN A 99 23.64 -22.04 -24.21
N HIS A 100 22.32 -22.16 -24.02
CA HIS A 100 21.47 -23.26 -23.50
C HIS A 100 21.29 -23.55 -21.98
N ALA A 101 20.00 -23.78 -21.67
CA ALA A 101 19.40 -24.63 -20.63
C ALA A 101 19.80 -24.49 -19.13
N THR A 102 18.82 -24.05 -18.32
CA THR A 102 18.66 -24.36 -16.89
C THR A 102 18.62 -25.88 -16.62
N PRO A 103 19.04 -26.42 -15.44
CA PRO A 103 18.55 -25.90 -14.15
C PRO A 103 19.39 -26.05 -12.85
N LYS A 104 18.87 -25.35 -11.83
CA LYS A 104 18.99 -25.55 -10.38
C LYS A 104 20.27 -25.08 -9.64
N THR A 105 19.98 -24.47 -8.50
CA THR A 105 20.85 -23.71 -7.59
C THR A 105 21.46 -24.57 -6.48
N THR A 106 22.68 -24.22 -6.07
CA THR A 106 23.03 -24.11 -4.62
C THR A 106 23.89 -22.87 -4.38
N ASN A 107 23.94 -22.41 -3.13
CA ASN A 107 24.63 -21.17 -2.73
C ASN A 107 26.15 -21.39 -2.61
N GLY A 108 27.03 -20.43 -2.91
CA GLY A 108 26.78 -19.13 -3.55
C GLY A 108 27.83 -18.07 -3.18
N ILE A 109 28.19 -17.22 -4.15
CA ILE A 109 28.86 -15.94 -3.93
C ILE A 109 28.00 -14.87 -4.60
N LYS A 110 27.73 -13.77 -3.89
CA LYS A 110 26.75 -12.75 -4.31
C LYS A 110 27.32 -11.92 -5.48
N SER A 111 26.59 -11.85 -6.58
CA SER A 111 26.84 -10.87 -7.64
C SER A 111 26.67 -9.45 -7.10
N LYS A 112 27.44 -8.50 -7.65
CA LYS A 112 27.42 -7.10 -7.20
C LYS A 112 26.08 -6.46 -7.56
N VAL A 113 25.36 -5.94 -6.56
CA VAL A 113 24.26 -5.00 -6.81
C VAL A 113 24.89 -3.63 -7.09
N SER A 114 24.52 -2.99 -8.21
CA SER A 114 24.94 -1.64 -8.53
C SER A 114 24.26 -0.62 -7.62
N THR A 115 25.06 0.03 -6.78
CA THR A 115 24.65 1.22 -6.02
C THR A 115 24.78 2.47 -6.90
N ILE A 116 23.73 3.28 -6.94
CA ILE A 116 23.69 4.59 -7.59
C ILE A 116 23.93 5.68 -6.54
N GLN A 117 24.46 6.83 -6.99
CA GLN A 117 24.49 8.07 -6.23
C GLN A 117 23.58 9.10 -6.92
N GLU A 118 22.70 9.75 -6.16
CA GLU A 118 21.80 10.81 -6.65
C GLU A 118 21.97 12.05 -5.77
N ALA A 119 22.12 13.22 -6.40
CA ALA A 119 22.22 14.50 -5.71
C ALA A 119 21.01 15.39 -6.02
N PHE A 120 20.55 16.16 -5.03
CA PHE A 120 19.57 17.22 -5.21
C PHE A 120 19.75 18.32 -4.16
N SER A 121 19.15 19.48 -4.37
CA SER A 121 19.24 20.61 -3.45
C SER A 121 17.88 21.20 -3.11
N LEU A 122 17.72 21.65 -1.86
CA LEU A 122 16.57 22.39 -1.37
C LEU A 122 16.91 23.86 -1.13
N ASP A 123 15.99 24.74 -1.48
CA ASP A 123 16.10 26.19 -1.31
C ASP A 123 15.59 26.63 0.07
N VAL A 124 15.98 27.82 0.53
CA VAL A 124 15.77 28.26 1.93
C VAL A 124 14.30 28.49 2.24
N GLU A 125 13.55 29.01 1.27
CA GLU A 125 12.13 29.35 1.40
C GLU A 125 11.26 28.10 1.56
N ASP A 126 11.55 27.04 0.80
CA ASP A 126 10.86 25.75 0.87
C ASP A 126 11.15 24.98 2.18
N GLN A 127 12.26 25.25 2.87
CA GLN A 127 12.71 24.49 4.05
C GLN A 127 11.91 24.79 5.33
N LEU A 128 11.64 23.73 6.11
CA LEU A 128 11.26 23.81 7.51
C LEU A 128 12.45 24.23 8.38
N ASN A 129 12.23 25.15 9.32
CA ASN A 129 13.28 25.67 10.21
C ASN A 129 13.54 24.72 11.39
N VAL A 130 14.14 23.55 11.10
CA VAL A 130 14.36 22.47 12.07
C VAL A 130 15.71 22.64 12.79
N ALA A 131 15.71 22.50 14.11
CA ALA A 131 16.92 22.57 14.93
C ALA A 131 17.93 21.46 14.59
N ARG A 132 19.24 21.74 14.71
CA ARG A 132 20.32 20.77 14.37
C ARG A 132 20.11 19.35 14.94
N PRO A 133 19.73 19.14 16.21
CA PRO A 133 19.54 17.80 16.76
C PRO A 133 18.39 17.02 16.09
N GLU A 134 17.34 17.70 15.66
CA GLU A 134 16.17 17.09 15.01
C GLU A 134 16.41 16.84 13.54
N PHE A 135 17.11 17.75 12.85
CA PHE A 135 17.59 17.55 11.48
C PHE A 135 18.45 16.28 11.37
N ILE A 136 19.35 16.04 12.34
CA ILE A 136 20.16 14.82 12.41
C ILE A 136 19.29 13.58 12.68
N LYS A 137 18.28 13.67 13.57
CA LYS A 137 17.32 12.56 13.79
C LYS A 137 16.56 12.20 12.52
N ILE A 138 16.08 13.19 11.76
CA ILE A 138 15.36 12.99 10.49
C ILE A 138 16.24 12.26 9.47
N LEU A 139 17.47 12.74 9.23
CA LEU A 139 18.38 12.07 8.29
C LEU A 139 18.79 10.67 8.76
N THR A 140 18.97 10.47 10.07
CA THR A 140 19.25 9.15 10.66
C THR A 140 18.08 8.19 10.48
N PHE A 141 16.84 8.66 10.66
CA PHE A 141 15.62 7.89 10.44
C PHE A 141 15.51 7.42 8.98
N VAL A 142 15.63 8.34 8.00
CA VAL A 142 15.54 7.95 6.57
C VAL A 142 16.68 6.99 6.18
N LYS A 143 17.89 7.20 6.71
CA LYS A 143 19.04 6.29 6.53
C LYS A 143 18.79 4.88 7.10
N GLN A 144 18.10 4.76 8.24
CA GLN A 144 17.71 3.47 8.83
C GLN A 144 16.58 2.78 8.03
N GLU A 145 15.55 3.53 7.65
CA GLU A 145 14.37 3.02 6.95
C GLU A 145 14.69 2.56 5.52
N THR A 146 15.47 3.35 4.78
CA THR A 146 15.80 3.09 3.36
C THR A 146 17.12 2.35 3.15
N LYS A 147 17.97 2.24 4.17
CA LYS A 147 19.33 1.64 4.13
C LYS A 147 20.31 2.37 3.18
N THR A 148 19.97 3.59 2.74
CA THR A 148 20.85 4.46 1.95
C THR A 148 21.82 5.23 2.85
N ASN A 149 23.00 5.58 2.34
CA ASN A 149 23.85 6.58 2.98
C ASN A 149 23.50 7.98 2.44
N ILE A 150 23.15 8.90 3.35
CA ILE A 150 22.69 10.25 3.05
C ILE A 150 23.68 11.25 3.68
N GLU A 151 24.26 12.10 2.84
CA GLU A 151 25.16 13.18 3.23
C GLU A 151 24.51 14.53 2.88
N CYS A 152 24.75 15.57 3.69
CA CYS A 152 24.13 16.88 3.53
C CYS A 152 25.15 18.00 3.70
N THR A 153 25.29 18.82 2.66
CA THR A 153 26.19 19.98 2.62
C THR A 153 25.37 21.25 2.44
N THR A 154 25.63 22.28 3.24
CA THR A 154 24.98 23.59 3.11
C THR A 154 25.95 24.58 2.46
N SER A 155 25.55 25.19 1.34
CA SER A 155 26.35 26.23 0.68
C SER A 155 26.33 27.53 1.50
N GLN A 156 27.49 28.11 1.79
CA GLN A 156 27.57 29.34 2.59
C GLN A 156 27.02 30.56 1.85
N HIS A 157 27.26 30.68 0.54
CA HIS A 157 26.83 31.83 -0.26
C HIS A 157 25.35 31.76 -0.65
N THR A 158 24.89 30.61 -1.15
CA THR A 158 23.50 30.46 -1.65
C THR A 158 22.52 29.94 -0.60
N LYS A 159 23.00 29.52 0.58
CA LYS A 159 22.22 28.92 1.69
C LYS A 159 21.41 27.65 1.34
N LYS A 160 21.44 27.21 0.08
CA LYS A 160 20.84 25.96 -0.39
C LYS A 160 21.47 24.76 0.32
N ARG A 161 20.66 23.76 0.68
CA ARG A 161 21.14 22.49 1.24
C ARG A 161 21.15 21.42 0.15
N THR A 162 22.32 20.88 -0.16
CA THR A 162 22.50 19.80 -1.12
C THR A 162 22.60 18.47 -0.38
N PHE A 163 21.81 17.50 -0.82
CA PHE A 163 21.78 16.14 -0.29
C PHE A 163 22.36 15.19 -1.33
N LEU A 164 23.35 14.39 -0.94
CA LEU A 164 23.89 13.27 -1.71
C LEU A 164 23.35 11.97 -1.10
N ILE A 165 22.59 11.19 -1.87
CA ILE A 165 22.01 9.93 -1.44
C ILE A 165 22.63 8.80 -2.25
N THR A 166 23.12 7.77 -1.55
CA THR A 166 23.86 6.65 -2.16
C THR A 166 23.30 5.32 -1.67
N GLY A 167 23.01 4.39 -2.59
CA GLY A 167 22.31 3.14 -2.28
C GLY A 167 21.77 2.45 -3.53
N ARG A 168 20.80 1.54 -3.41
CA ARG A 168 20.17 0.92 -4.59
C ARG A 168 19.23 1.88 -5.31
N PRO A 169 18.97 1.71 -6.63
CA PRO A 169 18.18 2.67 -7.41
C PRO A 169 16.83 3.05 -6.81
N ASP A 170 16.10 2.08 -6.23
CA ASP A 170 14.76 2.33 -5.70
C ASP A 170 14.78 2.75 -4.22
N GLU A 171 15.76 2.27 -3.45
CA GLU A 171 16.05 2.73 -2.09
C GLU A 171 16.45 4.23 -2.08
N VAL A 172 17.24 4.67 -3.08
CA VAL A 172 17.65 6.07 -3.28
C VAL A 172 16.45 6.97 -3.63
N LYS A 173 15.56 6.53 -4.54
CA LYS A 173 14.32 7.27 -4.88
C LYS A 173 13.39 7.42 -3.67
N LEU A 174 13.25 6.38 -2.86
CA LEU A 174 12.46 6.42 -1.62
C LEU A 174 13.09 7.37 -0.60
N ALA A 175 14.42 7.30 -0.40
CA ALA A 175 15.15 8.18 0.49
C ALA A 175 15.02 9.66 0.07
N LYS A 176 15.17 9.96 -1.22
CA LYS A 176 14.96 11.32 -1.76
C LYS A 176 13.57 11.86 -1.41
N ARG A 177 12.51 11.07 -1.67
CA ARG A 177 11.13 11.47 -1.33
C ARG A 177 10.96 11.72 0.16
N LEU A 178 11.47 10.83 1.02
CA LEU A 178 11.36 10.96 2.48
C LEU A 178 12.14 12.16 3.05
N VAL A 179 13.32 12.47 2.48
CA VAL A 179 14.10 13.67 2.85
C VAL A 179 13.35 14.95 2.47
N ILE A 180 12.76 15.02 1.26
CA ILE A 180 11.93 16.16 0.84
C ILE A 180 10.72 16.31 1.79
N LYS A 181 9.92 15.25 1.93
CA LYS A 181 8.68 15.21 2.72
C LYS A 181 8.85 15.60 4.20
N LYS A 182 10.03 15.34 4.79
CA LYS A 182 10.32 15.68 6.19
C LYS A 182 11.03 17.02 6.39
N LEU A 183 11.52 17.67 5.32
CA LEU A 183 12.31 18.89 5.40
C LEU A 183 11.73 20.09 4.63
N THR A 184 10.77 19.89 3.72
CA THR A 184 10.04 20.97 3.05
C THR A 184 8.70 21.28 3.71
N LYS A 185 8.23 22.53 3.58
CA LYS A 185 6.87 22.93 3.96
C LYS A 185 5.86 22.33 2.96
N PRO A 186 4.64 21.95 3.40
CA PRO A 186 3.54 21.68 2.48
C PRO A 186 3.10 22.98 1.79
N VAL A 187 2.77 22.91 0.49
CA VAL A 187 2.37 24.06 -0.32
C VAL A 187 1.11 23.73 -1.10
N LYS A 188 0.17 24.69 -1.12
CA LYS A 188 -1.03 24.67 -1.95
C LYS A 188 -0.76 25.37 -3.27
N ILE A 189 -0.97 24.67 -4.39
CA ILE A 189 -0.80 25.19 -5.75
C ILE A 189 -2.13 25.10 -6.48
N SER A 190 -2.71 26.24 -6.84
CA SER A 190 -3.89 26.33 -7.71
C SER A 190 -3.51 26.59 -9.18
N PHE A 191 -4.36 26.15 -10.10
CA PHE A 191 -4.33 26.48 -11.53
C PHE A 191 -5.65 26.08 -12.20
N ASN A 192 -5.98 26.68 -13.35
CA ASN A 192 -7.24 26.40 -14.04
C ASN A 192 -7.05 25.40 -15.19
N ILE A 193 -8.07 24.59 -15.47
CA ILE A 193 -8.17 23.69 -16.63
C ILE A 193 -9.53 23.87 -17.34
N PRO A 194 -9.67 23.62 -18.64
CA PRO A 194 -10.97 23.66 -19.32
C PRO A 194 -12.00 22.68 -18.74
N ALA A 195 -13.24 23.11 -18.54
CA ALA A 195 -14.29 22.36 -17.84
C ALA A 195 -14.60 21.00 -18.50
N LYS A 196 -14.57 20.93 -19.84
CA LYS A 196 -14.78 19.67 -20.58
C LYS A 196 -13.69 18.62 -20.32
N LEU A 197 -12.48 19.04 -19.95
CA LEU A 197 -11.35 18.14 -19.66
C LEU A 197 -11.33 17.64 -18.20
N ARG A 198 -12.15 18.21 -17.31
CA ARG A 198 -12.32 17.77 -15.90
C ARG A 198 -12.56 16.26 -15.80
N SER A 199 -13.45 15.72 -16.64
CA SER A 199 -13.82 14.30 -16.65
C SER A 199 -12.68 13.39 -17.12
N ARG A 200 -11.81 13.86 -18.04
CA ARG A 200 -10.62 13.15 -18.54
C ARG A 200 -9.48 13.16 -17.53
N VAL A 201 -9.22 14.31 -16.91
CA VAL A 201 -8.21 14.48 -15.85
C VAL A 201 -8.55 13.64 -14.61
N ILE A 202 -9.84 13.50 -14.27
CA ILE A 202 -10.30 12.59 -13.20
C ILE A 202 -10.25 11.13 -13.68
N GLY A 203 -10.78 10.86 -14.88
CA GLY A 203 -10.93 9.53 -15.46
C GLY A 203 -12.06 8.71 -14.82
N GLN A 204 -12.55 7.69 -15.53
CA GLN A 204 -13.66 6.85 -15.05
C GLN A 204 -13.33 6.24 -13.67
N GLY A 205 -14.05 6.63 -12.62
CA GLY A 205 -13.81 6.17 -11.25
C GLY A 205 -12.49 6.66 -10.63
N GLY A 206 -11.90 7.74 -11.15
CA GLY A 206 -10.61 8.28 -10.70
C GLY A 206 -9.38 7.62 -11.31
N LYS A 207 -9.51 6.84 -12.40
CA LYS A 207 -8.44 6.00 -12.97
C LYS A 207 -7.17 6.75 -13.37
N THR A 208 -7.25 7.99 -13.84
CA THR A 208 -6.09 8.82 -14.23
C THR A 208 -5.58 9.66 -13.06
N LEU A 209 -6.46 10.19 -12.21
CA LEU A 209 -6.07 11.01 -11.07
C LEU A 209 -5.44 10.20 -9.90
N LYS A 210 -5.94 8.99 -9.62
CA LYS A 210 -5.46 8.15 -8.49
C LYS A 210 -3.96 7.79 -8.60
N PRO A 211 -3.42 7.37 -9.76
CA PRO A 211 -1.98 7.18 -9.92
C PRO A 211 -1.16 8.45 -9.68
N ILE A 212 -1.65 9.62 -10.12
CA ILE A 212 -0.94 10.91 -9.92
C ILE A 212 -0.91 11.28 -8.43
N ILE A 213 -2.03 11.11 -7.72
CA ILE A 213 -2.13 11.26 -6.26
C ILE A 213 -1.18 10.30 -5.55
N GLN A 214 -1.19 9.01 -5.91
CA GLN A 214 -0.41 7.98 -5.22
C GLN A 214 1.09 8.05 -5.50
N ALA A 215 1.52 8.42 -6.71
CA ALA A 215 2.93 8.50 -7.08
C ALA A 215 3.65 9.74 -6.50
N ASN A 216 2.90 10.84 -6.29
CA ASN A 216 3.42 12.11 -5.78
C ASN A 216 3.05 12.36 -4.30
N GLU A 217 2.17 11.53 -3.72
CA GLU A 217 1.69 11.63 -2.33
C GLU A 217 0.96 12.95 -1.97
N VAL A 218 0.40 13.64 -2.97
CA VAL A 218 -0.31 14.92 -2.81
C VAL A 218 -1.84 14.76 -2.89
N LYS A 219 -2.56 15.60 -2.15
CA LYS A 219 -4.02 15.71 -2.23
C LYS A 219 -4.38 16.61 -3.41
N ILE A 220 -5.29 16.17 -4.27
CA ILE A 220 -5.74 16.95 -5.45
C ILE A 220 -7.26 17.12 -5.38
N GLU A 221 -7.70 18.37 -5.36
CA GLU A 221 -9.11 18.77 -5.39
C GLU A 221 -9.37 19.52 -6.70
N ILE A 222 -10.49 19.22 -7.36
CA ILE A 222 -10.90 19.84 -8.61
C ILE A 222 -12.31 20.35 -8.41
N GLY A 223 -12.48 21.67 -8.43
CA GLY A 223 -13.76 22.34 -8.18
C GLY A 223 -14.87 21.85 -9.12
N ASP A 224 -16.12 22.06 -8.72
CA ASP A 224 -17.24 21.99 -9.66
C ASP A 224 -17.27 23.27 -10.52
N GLN A 225 -18.25 23.40 -11.41
CA GLN A 225 -18.28 24.50 -12.38
C GLN A 225 -18.46 25.85 -11.66
N ILE A 226 -17.58 26.79 -11.98
CA ILE A 226 -17.81 28.22 -11.73
C ILE A 226 -18.66 28.71 -12.90
N GLU A 227 -19.94 28.97 -12.64
CA GLU A 227 -20.68 29.94 -13.43
C GLU A 227 -20.14 31.32 -13.04
N GLY A 228 -19.96 32.21 -14.03
CA GLY A 228 -19.28 33.49 -13.81
C GLY A 228 -20.00 34.35 -12.77
N GLU A 229 -19.24 35.10 -11.99
CA GLU A 229 -19.83 36.08 -11.06
C GLU A 229 -20.51 37.19 -11.88
N ASP A 230 -21.85 37.26 -11.78
CA ASP A 230 -22.61 38.48 -12.07
C ASP A 230 -22.14 39.56 -11.10
N THR A 231 -21.18 40.38 -11.52
CA THR A 231 -20.99 41.74 -10.98
C THR A 231 -21.83 42.68 -11.84
N GLY A 232 -23.12 42.72 -11.53
CA GLY A 232 -24.03 43.69 -12.15
C GLY A 232 -23.81 45.09 -11.58
N ASP A 233 -23.95 46.10 -12.42
CA ASP A 233 -24.31 47.47 -12.00
C ASP A 233 -25.30 48.07 -13.01
N ASP A 234 -26.50 48.29 -12.48
CA ASP A 234 -27.58 49.22 -12.87
C ASP A 234 -28.32 49.17 -14.23
N GLU A 235 -29.52 49.75 -14.17
CA GLU A 235 -30.55 49.80 -15.23
C GLU A 235 -30.30 50.94 -16.24
N THR A 236 -30.66 50.75 -17.52
CA THR A 236 -31.77 51.53 -18.15
C THR A 236 -32.09 51.16 -19.62
N GLN A 237 -33.35 51.41 -19.97
CA GLN A 237 -33.92 51.66 -21.31
C GLN A 237 -34.03 50.50 -22.33
N GLU A 238 -35.29 50.23 -22.69
CA GLU A 238 -35.66 49.53 -23.93
C GLU A 238 -35.64 50.54 -25.10
N GLU A 239 -34.79 50.30 -26.11
CA GLU A 239 -35.05 50.59 -27.53
C GLU A 239 -33.91 49.94 -28.37
N GLU A 240 -33.93 50.10 -29.71
CA GLU A 240 -32.93 49.53 -30.64
C GLU A 240 -32.76 47.99 -30.59
N LYS A 241 -33.86 47.29 -30.96
CA LYS A 241 -33.75 46.01 -31.67
C LYS A 241 -33.34 46.28 -33.13
N GLU A 242 -32.82 45.25 -33.80
CA GLU A 242 -32.33 45.26 -35.19
C GLU A 242 -30.98 45.99 -35.38
N GLU A 243 -29.89 45.35 -34.92
CA GLU A 243 -28.55 45.36 -35.59
C GLU A 243 -27.52 44.42 -34.89
N LYS A 244 -27.76 43.99 -33.64
CA LYS A 244 -26.86 43.10 -32.87
C LYS A 244 -27.21 41.60 -32.92
N GLU A 245 -27.25 41.03 -34.11
CA GLU A 245 -27.30 39.57 -34.30
C GLU A 245 -26.00 38.96 -34.90
N GLU A 246 -25.18 39.72 -35.63
CA GLU A 246 -23.97 39.17 -36.29
C GLU A 246 -22.77 38.93 -35.34
N GLU A 247 -22.66 39.67 -34.23
CA GLU A 247 -21.54 39.50 -33.27
C GLU A 247 -21.74 38.34 -32.26
N LYS A 248 -22.90 37.69 -32.24
CA LYS A 248 -23.22 36.66 -31.22
C LYS A 248 -22.90 35.22 -31.61
N GLU A 249 -22.63 34.93 -32.89
CA GLU A 249 -22.28 33.57 -33.31
C GLU A 249 -20.79 33.22 -33.10
N GLU A 250 -19.89 34.21 -32.97
CA GLU A 250 -18.45 33.94 -32.82
C GLU A 250 -18.04 33.59 -31.37
N GLU A 251 -18.77 34.06 -30.34
CA GLU A 251 -18.44 33.78 -28.93
C GLU A 251 -18.83 32.36 -28.45
N GLU A 252 -19.77 31.67 -29.11
CA GLU A 252 -20.13 30.29 -28.73
C GLU A 252 -19.11 29.23 -29.18
N GLU A 253 -18.14 29.58 -30.04
CA GLU A 253 -17.28 28.59 -30.71
C GLU A 253 -16.05 28.11 -29.90
N ASP A 254 -15.47 28.87 -28.95
CA ASP A 254 -14.40 28.32 -28.11
C ASP A 254 -14.96 27.38 -27.03
N ILE A 255 -15.10 26.14 -27.48
CA ILE A 255 -15.44 24.91 -26.76
C ILE A 255 -14.71 24.74 -25.41
N PHE A 256 -13.59 25.44 -25.16
CA PHE A 256 -12.76 25.35 -23.96
C PHE A 256 -12.78 26.60 -23.05
N SER A 257 -13.49 27.67 -23.41
CA SER A 257 -13.56 28.95 -22.67
C SER A 257 -13.92 28.82 -21.19
N LYS A 258 -14.93 27.97 -20.88
CA LYS A 258 -15.36 27.70 -19.50
C LYS A 258 -14.28 26.87 -18.77
N THR A 259 -13.67 27.43 -17.73
CA THR A 259 -12.60 26.77 -16.95
C THR A 259 -13.05 26.34 -15.55
N VAL A 260 -12.24 25.50 -14.90
CA VAL A 260 -12.42 24.95 -13.55
C VAL A 260 -11.09 25.01 -12.80
N GLN A 261 -11.12 25.42 -11.54
CA GLN A 261 -9.93 25.47 -10.69
C GLN A 261 -9.54 24.08 -10.16
N VAL A 262 -8.25 23.75 -10.27
CA VAL A 262 -7.57 22.61 -9.67
C VAL A 262 -6.68 23.11 -8.54
N THR A 263 -6.77 22.50 -7.37
CA THR A 263 -5.95 22.82 -6.20
C THR A 263 -5.22 21.56 -5.74
N ILE A 264 -3.89 21.64 -5.66
CA ILE A 264 -3.00 20.57 -5.20
C ILE A 264 -2.41 20.98 -3.86
N ASP A 265 -2.43 20.09 -2.87
CA ASP A 265 -1.97 20.31 -1.49
C ASP A 265 -0.97 19.21 -1.09
N GLY A 266 0.27 19.60 -0.78
CA GLY A 266 1.36 18.68 -0.40
C GLY A 266 2.77 19.22 -0.68
N ASP A 267 3.77 18.33 -0.60
CA ASP A 267 5.20 18.61 -0.75
C ASP A 267 5.53 19.43 -2.02
N VAL A 268 6.44 20.41 -1.92
CA VAL A 268 6.75 21.35 -3.03
C VAL A 268 7.06 20.65 -4.35
N GLU A 269 7.93 19.64 -4.35
CA GLU A 269 8.29 18.91 -5.57
C GLU A 269 7.17 17.98 -6.04
N GLY A 270 6.43 17.35 -5.11
CA GLY A 270 5.28 16.51 -5.42
C GLY A 270 4.14 17.30 -6.08
N SER A 271 3.82 18.48 -5.55
CA SER A 271 2.79 19.38 -6.07
C SER A 271 3.18 19.96 -7.44
N LYS A 272 4.45 20.33 -7.64
CA LYS A 272 4.98 20.73 -8.96
C LYS A 272 4.89 19.60 -9.99
N ARG A 273 5.29 18.37 -9.63
CA ARG A 273 5.20 17.17 -10.50
C ARG A 273 3.75 16.82 -10.84
N ALA A 274 2.83 16.85 -9.87
CA ALA A 274 1.42 16.57 -10.08
C ALA A 274 0.73 17.63 -10.95
N LYS A 275 1.05 18.92 -10.77
CA LYS A 275 0.60 20.00 -11.67
C LYS A 275 1.07 19.74 -13.11
N ASN A 276 2.35 19.41 -13.31
CA ASN A 276 2.88 19.13 -14.64
C ASN A 276 2.26 17.88 -15.27
N ALA A 277 1.97 16.83 -14.49
CA ALA A 277 1.29 15.63 -15.00
C ALA A 277 -0.15 15.91 -15.45
N ILE A 278 -0.90 16.73 -14.70
CA ILE A 278 -2.26 17.16 -15.10
C ILE A 278 -2.20 18.07 -16.32
N LEU A 279 -1.26 19.02 -16.37
CA LEU A 279 -1.07 19.90 -17.53
C LEU A 279 -0.59 19.16 -18.78
N ALA A 280 0.15 18.05 -18.64
CA ALA A 280 0.50 17.18 -19.76
C ALA A 280 -0.75 16.52 -20.36
N ILE A 281 -1.61 15.91 -19.52
CA ILE A 281 -2.90 15.32 -19.96
C ILE A 281 -3.80 16.39 -20.63
N VAL A 282 -3.85 17.60 -20.07
CA VAL A 282 -4.57 18.72 -20.70
C VAL A 282 -3.95 19.05 -22.05
N LYS A 283 -2.62 19.21 -22.15
CA LYS A 283 -1.92 19.56 -23.40
C LYS A 283 -2.10 18.50 -24.50
N GLU A 284 -2.03 17.21 -24.17
CA GLU A 284 -2.26 16.13 -25.14
C GLU A 284 -3.69 16.17 -25.70
N GLU A 285 -4.70 16.41 -24.85
CA GLU A 285 -6.11 16.47 -25.25
C GLU A 285 -6.50 17.81 -25.91
N THR A 286 -5.78 18.90 -25.65
CA THR A 286 -5.96 20.19 -26.36
C THR A 286 -5.12 20.33 -27.63
N LYS A 287 -4.17 19.42 -27.89
CA LYS A 287 -3.26 19.55 -29.04
C LYS A 287 -4.03 19.58 -30.36
N ASN A 288 -5.00 18.69 -30.47
CA ASN A 288 -5.79 18.50 -31.70
C ASN A 288 -7.13 19.22 -31.59
N LEU A 289 -7.35 20.25 -32.41
CA LEU A 289 -8.65 20.88 -32.59
C LEU A 289 -9.41 20.21 -33.75
N SER A 290 -10.75 20.23 -33.67
CA SER A 290 -11.63 19.86 -34.79
C SER A 290 -12.58 21.02 -35.07
N ALA A 291 -12.29 21.79 -36.12
CA ALA A 291 -13.16 22.85 -36.61
C ALA A 291 -14.11 22.30 -37.68
N LYS A 292 -15.31 22.88 -37.80
CA LYS A 292 -16.30 22.55 -38.83
C LYS A 292 -16.61 23.80 -39.64
N VAL A 293 -16.68 23.66 -40.95
CA VAL A 293 -17.13 24.73 -41.86
C VAL A 293 -18.33 24.20 -42.66
N PRO A 294 -19.51 24.84 -42.60
CA PRO A 294 -20.67 24.41 -43.36
C PRO A 294 -20.47 24.64 -44.87
N VAL A 295 -21.05 23.76 -45.70
CA VAL A 295 -20.94 23.82 -47.17
C VAL A 295 -22.30 23.59 -47.82
N ASN A 296 -22.72 24.52 -48.67
CA ASN A 296 -23.96 24.44 -49.44
C ASN A 296 -23.93 23.26 -50.44
N GLU A 297 -25.05 22.55 -50.60
CA GLU A 297 -25.21 21.39 -51.50
C GLU A 297 -24.76 21.68 -52.94
N THR A 298 -24.94 22.90 -53.42
CA THR A 298 -24.58 23.33 -54.79
C THR A 298 -23.07 23.51 -55.01
N ILE A 299 -22.31 23.80 -53.95
CA ILE A 299 -20.88 24.15 -54.01
C ILE A 299 -19.98 22.96 -53.64
N LYS A 300 -20.49 22.13 -52.72
CA LYS A 300 -19.87 20.90 -52.21
C LYS A 300 -19.11 20.04 -53.25
N PRO A 301 -19.57 19.84 -54.50
CA PRO A 301 -18.79 19.09 -55.49
C PRO A 301 -17.45 19.75 -55.85
N PHE A 302 -17.44 21.08 -55.95
CA PHE A 302 -16.29 21.85 -56.46
C PHE A 302 -15.29 22.22 -55.36
N ALA A 303 -15.71 22.15 -54.09
CA ALA A 303 -14.89 22.45 -52.92
C ALA A 303 -13.54 21.71 -52.93
N ILE A 304 -13.53 20.41 -53.28
CA ILE A 304 -12.31 19.58 -53.36
C ILE A 304 -11.26 20.15 -54.33
N LYS A 305 -11.66 20.94 -55.34
CA LYS A 305 -10.73 21.42 -56.38
C LYS A 305 -10.12 22.78 -56.07
N GLU A 306 -10.86 23.70 -55.46
CA GLU A 306 -10.32 25.02 -55.07
C GLU A 306 -9.71 25.03 -53.66
N LEU A 307 -10.13 24.13 -52.76
CA LEU A 307 -9.49 24.00 -51.44
C LEU A 307 -8.12 23.32 -51.49
N LYS A 308 -7.73 22.70 -52.61
CA LYS A 308 -6.40 22.06 -52.76
C LYS A 308 -5.25 22.99 -52.43
N SER A 309 -5.27 24.23 -52.89
CA SER A 309 -4.21 25.21 -52.58
C SER A 309 -4.10 25.54 -51.09
N ILE A 310 -5.15 25.29 -50.29
CA ILE A 310 -5.15 25.46 -48.83
C ILE A 310 -4.72 24.15 -48.14
N VAL A 311 -5.15 22.99 -48.66
CA VAL A 311 -4.67 21.67 -48.19
C VAL A 311 -3.15 21.54 -48.40
N ASP A 312 -2.65 21.95 -49.56
CA ASP A 312 -1.24 21.94 -49.91
C ASP A 312 -0.43 22.96 -49.09
N LYS A 313 -1.06 24.05 -48.60
CA LYS A 313 -0.47 25.04 -47.67
C LYS A 313 -0.34 24.49 -46.24
N PHE A 314 -1.28 23.65 -45.80
CA PHE A 314 -1.31 23.09 -44.44
C PHE A 314 -1.21 21.55 -44.43
N PRO A 315 -0.08 20.95 -44.85
CA PRO A 315 0.07 19.50 -45.02
C PRO A 315 0.04 18.70 -43.69
N THR A 316 0.07 19.37 -42.54
CA THR A 316 -0.07 18.79 -41.20
C THR A 316 -1.53 18.72 -40.71
N LEU A 317 -2.49 19.27 -41.46
CA LEU A 317 -3.92 19.24 -41.13
C LEU A 317 -4.67 18.22 -41.98
N GLU A 318 -5.55 17.43 -41.35
CA GLU A 318 -6.48 16.54 -42.03
C GLU A 318 -7.76 17.31 -42.39
N PHE A 319 -7.91 17.65 -43.67
CA PHE A 319 -9.13 18.25 -44.22
C PHE A 319 -10.09 17.17 -44.72
N ALA A 320 -11.02 16.75 -43.85
CA ALA A 320 -12.11 15.85 -44.23
C ALA A 320 -13.19 16.60 -45.03
N ILE A 321 -12.87 16.89 -46.30
CA ILE A 321 -13.78 17.52 -47.27
C ILE A 321 -14.82 16.46 -47.72
N PRO A 322 -16.14 16.73 -47.64
CA PRO A 322 -17.15 15.77 -48.03
C PRO A 322 -17.25 15.65 -49.55
N ASP A 323 -17.12 14.42 -50.07
CA ASP A 323 -17.37 14.11 -51.48
C ASP A 323 -18.80 14.45 -51.93
N TYR A 324 -19.00 14.70 -53.23
CA TYR A 324 -20.32 15.02 -53.79
C TYR A 324 -21.35 13.90 -53.62
N LYS A 325 -20.93 12.64 -53.46
CA LYS A 325 -21.81 11.51 -53.13
C LYS A 325 -22.11 11.36 -51.63
N SER A 326 -21.42 12.10 -50.75
CA SER A 326 -21.62 12.01 -49.31
C SER A 326 -22.90 12.71 -48.85
N ASN A 327 -23.51 12.29 -47.74
CA ASN A 327 -24.62 13.02 -47.10
C ASN A 327 -24.13 14.13 -46.14
N ARG A 328 -22.82 14.35 -46.00
CA ARG A 328 -22.24 15.38 -45.12
C ARG A 328 -22.26 16.77 -45.79
N HIS A 329 -22.58 17.80 -45.02
CA HIS A 329 -22.62 19.21 -45.47
C HIS A 329 -21.67 20.12 -44.67
N THR A 330 -20.60 19.53 -44.15
CA THR A 330 -19.55 20.21 -43.40
C THR A 330 -18.19 19.67 -43.83
N ILE A 331 -17.25 20.54 -44.12
CA ILE A 331 -15.82 20.20 -44.05
C ILE A 331 -15.45 20.13 -42.58
N VAL A 332 -14.66 19.13 -42.20
CA VAL A 332 -14.04 19.07 -40.87
C VAL A 332 -12.53 19.23 -41.05
N ILE A 333 -11.95 20.19 -40.34
CA ILE A 333 -10.51 20.41 -40.29
C ILE A 333 -10.03 19.84 -38.96
N VAL A 334 -9.11 18.88 -38.98
CA VAL A 334 -8.59 18.20 -37.79
C VAL A 334 -7.06 18.29 -37.76
N GLY A 335 -6.50 18.76 -36.66
CA GLY A 335 -5.05 18.87 -36.49
C GLY A 335 -4.66 19.86 -35.40
N GLU A 336 -3.44 20.37 -35.44
CA GLU A 336 -2.89 21.20 -34.36
C GLU A 336 -3.65 22.53 -34.21
N ARG A 337 -4.05 22.87 -32.97
CA ARG A 337 -5.02 23.96 -32.66
C ARG A 337 -4.74 25.28 -33.38
N GLU A 338 -3.48 25.71 -33.41
CA GLU A 338 -3.07 26.99 -33.99
C GLU A 338 -3.26 27.01 -35.51
N LEU A 339 -2.82 25.97 -36.21
CA LEU A 339 -2.98 25.83 -37.67
C LEU A 339 -4.45 25.65 -38.07
N VAL A 340 -5.26 24.95 -37.27
CA VAL A 340 -6.72 24.81 -37.52
C VAL A 340 -7.44 26.16 -37.45
N LEU A 341 -6.99 27.07 -36.56
CA LEU A 341 -7.55 28.42 -36.45
C LEU A 341 -7.15 29.32 -37.63
N GLU A 342 -5.93 29.20 -38.17
CA GLU A 342 -5.52 29.92 -39.37
C GLU A 342 -6.22 29.40 -40.64
N ALA A 343 -6.37 28.08 -40.79
CA ALA A 343 -6.96 27.47 -41.97
C ALA A 343 -8.48 27.70 -42.09
N LYS A 344 -9.21 27.84 -40.98
CA LYS A 344 -10.67 28.02 -40.96
C LYS A 344 -11.17 29.23 -41.79
N PRO A 345 -10.68 30.47 -41.59
CA PRO A 345 -11.12 31.63 -42.38
C PRO A 345 -10.73 31.52 -43.86
N GLU A 346 -9.56 30.97 -44.19
CA GLU A 346 -9.17 30.77 -45.60
C GLU A 346 -10.11 29.79 -46.32
N VAL A 347 -10.52 28.70 -45.66
CA VAL A 347 -11.52 27.76 -46.20
C VAL A 347 -12.89 28.45 -46.38
N LYS A 348 -13.36 29.26 -45.41
CA LYS A 348 -14.62 30.00 -45.51
C LYS A 348 -14.61 30.96 -46.73
N ALA A 349 -13.58 31.79 -46.84
CA ALA A 349 -13.41 32.75 -47.93
C ALA A 349 -13.25 32.08 -49.32
N ALA A 350 -12.68 30.86 -49.39
CA ALA A 350 -12.60 30.10 -50.64
C ALA A 350 -13.97 29.55 -51.09
N LEU A 351 -14.83 29.15 -50.16
CA LEU A 351 -16.19 28.67 -50.45
C LEU A 351 -17.11 29.79 -50.94
N GLU A 352 -16.99 31.00 -50.37
CA GLU A 352 -17.71 32.20 -50.81
C GLU A 352 -17.23 32.68 -52.20
N LYS A 353 -15.94 32.52 -52.51
CA LYS A 353 -15.42 32.74 -53.88
C LYS A 353 -15.96 31.69 -54.87
N LEU A 354 -16.34 30.49 -54.40
CA LEU A 354 -16.97 29.45 -55.21
C LEU A 354 -18.48 29.67 -55.41
N SER A 355 -19.23 30.11 -54.39
CA SER A 355 -20.69 30.35 -54.50
C SER A 355 -21.03 31.27 -55.66
N ASN A 356 -20.18 32.28 -55.88
CA ASN A 356 -20.39 33.33 -56.86
C ASN A 356 -20.02 32.92 -58.30
N LYS A 357 -19.48 31.71 -58.52
CA LYS A 357 -19.11 31.15 -59.85
C LYS A 357 -20.13 30.13 -60.38
N VAL A 358 -20.82 29.41 -59.48
CA VAL A 358 -21.64 28.23 -59.82
C VAL A 358 -23.04 28.64 -60.31
N VAL A 359 -23.46 28.06 -61.44
CA VAL A 359 -24.79 28.26 -62.05
C VAL A 359 -25.44 26.90 -62.34
N ILE A 360 -26.78 26.87 -62.36
CA ILE A 360 -27.60 25.68 -62.61
C ILE A 360 -28.37 25.85 -63.93
N GLU A 361 -28.33 24.83 -64.80
CA GLU A 361 -29.08 24.78 -66.07
C GLU A 361 -29.82 23.43 -66.19
N GLU A 362 -31.07 23.41 -66.69
CA GLU A 362 -31.89 22.19 -66.75
C GLU A 362 -32.13 21.68 -68.18
N VAL A 363 -31.82 20.41 -68.43
CA VAL A 363 -31.93 19.78 -69.76
C VAL A 363 -32.87 18.56 -69.71
N PRO A 364 -33.86 18.44 -70.62
CA PRO A 364 -34.69 17.24 -70.71
C PRO A 364 -33.90 16.07 -71.33
N ILE A 365 -33.81 14.94 -70.63
CA ILE A 365 -33.13 13.71 -71.07
C ILE A 365 -34.03 12.51 -70.70
N PRO A 366 -34.33 11.57 -71.63
CA PRO A 366 -35.20 10.42 -71.34
C PRO A 366 -34.63 9.50 -70.25
N LYS A 367 -35.50 9.04 -69.32
CA LYS A 367 -35.18 8.19 -68.14
C LYS A 367 -34.19 7.06 -68.45
N ILE A 368 -34.47 6.27 -69.49
CA ILE A 368 -33.65 5.14 -69.97
C ILE A 368 -32.21 5.54 -70.32
N LYS A 369 -31.98 6.80 -70.74
CA LYS A 369 -30.64 7.35 -71.04
C LYS A 369 -30.00 8.08 -69.87
N GLN A 370 -30.73 8.40 -68.80
CA GLN A 370 -30.19 9.11 -67.64
C GLN A 370 -29.13 8.28 -66.90
N GLN A 371 -29.31 6.95 -66.82
CA GLN A 371 -28.34 6.04 -66.19
C GLN A 371 -27.02 5.88 -66.96
N PHE A 372 -26.98 6.27 -68.25
CA PHE A 372 -25.78 6.24 -69.09
C PHE A 372 -25.14 7.64 -69.25
N LEU A 373 -25.53 8.60 -68.43
CA LEU A 373 -24.87 9.90 -68.37
C LEU A 373 -23.50 9.73 -67.70
N PRO A 374 -22.39 10.19 -68.33
CA PRO A 374 -21.05 10.04 -67.80
C PRO A 374 -20.75 11.10 -66.72
N ILE A 375 -21.48 11.03 -65.59
CA ILE A 375 -21.44 12.03 -64.51
C ILE A 375 -20.00 12.32 -64.08
N GLU A 376 -19.20 11.28 -63.87
CA GLU A 376 -17.81 11.41 -63.39
C GLU A 376 -16.86 11.95 -64.45
N GLN A 377 -16.99 11.52 -65.72
CA GLN A 377 -16.12 11.98 -66.80
C GLN A 377 -16.36 13.46 -67.09
N VAL A 378 -17.63 13.86 -67.20
CA VAL A 378 -18.02 15.26 -67.43
C VAL A 378 -17.65 16.15 -66.24
N PHE A 379 -17.77 15.64 -65.01
CA PHE A 379 -17.30 16.35 -63.82
C PHE A 379 -15.78 16.55 -63.83
N ASN A 380 -15.00 15.53 -64.19
CA ASN A 380 -13.53 15.61 -64.26
C ASN A 380 -13.04 16.50 -65.41
N GLU A 381 -13.59 16.34 -66.62
CA GLU A 381 -13.22 17.09 -67.83
C GLU A 381 -13.66 18.56 -67.77
N HIS A 382 -14.90 18.82 -67.37
CA HIS A 382 -15.53 20.14 -67.51
C HIS A 382 -15.83 20.84 -66.18
N ASN A 383 -15.62 20.19 -65.03
CA ASN A 383 -15.93 20.77 -63.72
C ASN A 383 -17.41 21.17 -63.58
N VAL A 384 -18.29 20.32 -64.09
CA VAL A 384 -19.76 20.47 -64.07
C VAL A 384 -20.36 19.18 -63.56
N LEU A 385 -21.14 19.23 -62.47
CA LEU A 385 -21.87 18.08 -61.95
C LEU A 385 -23.19 17.89 -62.71
N ILE A 386 -23.53 16.64 -63.00
CA ILE A 386 -24.83 16.23 -63.55
C ILE A 386 -25.67 15.65 -62.39
N GLN A 387 -26.79 16.29 -62.05
CA GLN A 387 -27.71 15.84 -61.00
C GLN A 387 -29.00 15.26 -61.61
N LEU A 388 -29.37 14.06 -61.17
CA LEU A 388 -30.57 13.35 -61.60
C LEU A 388 -31.81 13.73 -60.78
N PRO A 389 -33.03 13.69 -61.36
CA PRO A 389 -34.29 13.93 -60.63
C PRO A 389 -34.61 12.77 -59.68
N LYS A 390 -35.08 13.07 -58.46
CA LYS A 390 -35.37 12.07 -57.41
C LYS A 390 -36.49 11.10 -57.80
N ASP A 391 -37.50 11.60 -58.50
CA ASP A 391 -38.70 10.84 -58.88
C ASP A 391 -38.53 10.05 -60.19
N GLY A 392 -37.34 10.11 -60.81
CA GLY A 392 -37.02 9.47 -62.08
C GLY A 392 -37.71 10.07 -63.31
N GLU A 393 -38.65 11.00 -63.13
CA GLU A 393 -39.34 11.74 -64.19
C GLU A 393 -39.13 13.23 -63.97
N GLY A 394 -38.18 13.81 -64.71
CA GLY A 394 -37.78 15.20 -64.58
C GLY A 394 -36.63 15.58 -65.51
N LYS A 395 -36.30 16.87 -65.53
CA LYS A 395 -35.11 17.36 -66.24
C LYS A 395 -33.85 17.06 -65.43
N VAL A 396 -32.75 16.81 -66.13
CA VAL A 396 -31.42 16.64 -65.53
C VAL A 396 -30.79 18.01 -65.34
N LYS A 397 -30.19 18.26 -64.17
CA LYS A 397 -29.56 19.56 -63.86
C LYS A 397 -28.04 19.48 -64.11
N PHE A 398 -27.51 20.47 -64.81
CA PHE A 398 -26.08 20.69 -64.98
C PHE A 398 -25.67 21.86 -64.06
N ILE A 399 -24.76 21.61 -63.13
CA ILE A 399 -24.34 22.55 -62.08
C ILE A 399 -22.85 22.82 -62.26
N GLY A 400 -22.42 24.09 -62.35
CA GLY A 400 -21.00 24.44 -62.41
C GLY A 400 -20.75 25.80 -63.07
N ASP A 401 -19.53 26.01 -63.57
CA ASP A 401 -19.15 27.27 -64.25
C ASP A 401 -20.00 27.51 -65.50
N LYS A 402 -20.66 28.67 -65.59
CA LYS A 402 -21.49 29.07 -66.75
C LYS A 402 -20.77 28.98 -68.11
N LYS A 403 -19.44 29.10 -68.13
CA LYS A 403 -18.61 28.97 -69.35
C LYS A 403 -18.37 27.51 -69.79
N LYS A 404 -18.58 26.51 -68.91
CA LYS A 404 -18.21 25.10 -69.15
C LYS A 404 -19.42 24.18 -69.35
N ILE A 405 -20.60 24.58 -68.86
CA ILE A 405 -21.86 23.82 -69.01
C ILE A 405 -22.16 23.40 -70.48
N PRO A 406 -21.98 24.24 -71.51
CA PRO A 406 -22.24 23.81 -72.89
C PRO A 406 -21.34 22.65 -73.38
N GLY A 407 -20.08 22.61 -72.94
CA GLY A 407 -19.17 21.49 -73.21
C GLY A 407 -19.59 20.23 -72.48
N ALA A 408 -19.94 20.35 -71.19
CA ALA A 408 -20.48 19.28 -70.38
C ALA A 408 -21.73 18.63 -71.00
N GLN A 409 -22.66 19.44 -71.52
CA GLN A 409 -23.83 18.93 -72.25
C GLN A 409 -23.45 18.19 -73.53
N ALA A 410 -22.46 18.67 -74.29
CA ALA A 410 -22.02 18.03 -75.52
C ALA A 410 -21.35 16.66 -75.26
N SER A 411 -20.46 16.57 -74.26
CA SER A 411 -19.83 15.33 -73.82
C SER A 411 -20.88 14.33 -73.30
N ALA A 412 -21.81 14.77 -72.44
CA ALA A 412 -22.92 13.94 -71.95
C ALA A 412 -23.82 13.39 -73.07
N LYS A 413 -24.13 14.20 -74.09
CA LYS A 413 -24.91 13.78 -75.28
C LYS A 413 -24.12 12.76 -76.14
N LYS A 414 -22.83 12.99 -76.38
CA LYS A 414 -21.93 12.10 -77.14
C LYS A 414 -21.79 10.71 -76.51
N THR A 415 -21.87 10.61 -75.18
CA THR A 415 -21.83 9.32 -74.49
C THR A 415 -23.20 8.66 -74.44
N THR A 416 -24.29 9.39 -74.16
CA THR A 416 -25.65 8.82 -74.19
C THR A 416 -26.15 8.45 -75.61
N SER A 417 -25.46 8.83 -76.67
CA SER A 417 -25.65 8.27 -78.02
C SER A 417 -24.98 6.92 -78.26
N GLN A 418 -24.02 6.49 -77.43
CA GLN A 418 -23.32 5.19 -77.59
C GLN A 418 -24.10 4.01 -77.01
N TYR A 419 -25.01 4.24 -76.06
CA TYR A 419 -25.76 3.18 -75.40
C TYR A 419 -27.08 2.90 -76.13
N LYS A 420 -27.31 1.62 -76.46
CA LYS A 420 -28.50 1.13 -77.17
C LYS A 420 -29.21 0.08 -76.33
N VAL A 421 -30.51 0.29 -76.12
CA VAL A 421 -31.39 -0.51 -75.27
C VAL A 421 -32.30 -1.36 -76.14
N GLU A 422 -32.35 -2.67 -75.88
CA GLU A 422 -33.37 -3.57 -76.40
C GLU A 422 -34.17 -4.17 -75.22
N ILE A 423 -35.48 -4.32 -75.39
CA ILE A 423 -36.36 -4.86 -74.35
C ILE A 423 -36.75 -6.30 -74.70
N LEU A 424 -36.40 -7.23 -73.82
CA LEU A 424 -36.81 -8.64 -73.88
C LEU A 424 -37.96 -8.87 -72.89
N ASP A 425 -39.19 -8.94 -73.39
CA ASP A 425 -40.33 -9.33 -72.55
C ASP A 425 -40.34 -10.84 -72.33
N MET A 426 -40.03 -11.27 -71.11
CA MET A 426 -39.96 -12.67 -70.72
C MET A 426 -41.34 -13.34 -70.60
N SER A 427 -42.44 -12.57 -70.55
CA SER A 427 -43.81 -13.06 -70.32
C SER A 427 -44.25 -14.21 -71.23
N LYS A 428 -43.62 -14.34 -72.41
CA LYS A 428 -43.93 -15.31 -73.47
C LYS A 428 -43.20 -16.65 -73.33
N ALA A 429 -42.26 -16.78 -72.38
CA ALA A 429 -41.59 -18.04 -72.08
C ALA A 429 -42.57 -19.08 -71.50
N HIS A 430 -42.19 -20.36 -71.53
CA HIS A 430 -42.94 -21.47 -70.90
C HIS A 430 -44.45 -21.45 -71.18
N LYS A 431 -44.81 -21.30 -72.46
CA LYS A 431 -46.20 -21.25 -72.98
C LYS A 431 -47.06 -20.13 -72.35
N GLY A 432 -46.44 -19.07 -71.81
CA GLY A 432 -47.14 -17.96 -71.17
C GLY A 432 -47.54 -18.20 -69.71
N ASN A 433 -46.90 -19.15 -69.02
CA ASN A 433 -47.13 -19.38 -67.58
C ASN A 433 -46.51 -18.24 -66.74
N LEU A 434 -47.24 -17.12 -66.61
CA LEU A 434 -46.77 -15.93 -65.89
C LEU A 434 -46.40 -16.19 -64.43
N LYS A 435 -47.06 -17.13 -63.72
CA LYS A 435 -46.68 -17.51 -62.34
C LYS A 435 -45.25 -18.06 -62.32
N HIS A 436 -44.99 -19.07 -63.16
CA HIS A 436 -43.66 -19.69 -63.29
C HIS A 436 -42.61 -18.67 -63.73
N VAL A 437 -42.87 -17.90 -64.80
CA VAL A 437 -41.88 -16.96 -65.35
C VAL A 437 -41.55 -15.83 -64.37
N LYS A 438 -42.52 -15.33 -63.57
CA LYS A 438 -42.25 -14.36 -62.50
C LYS A 438 -41.34 -14.93 -61.42
N ALA A 439 -41.60 -16.17 -60.98
CA ALA A 439 -40.77 -16.85 -60.00
C ALA A 439 -39.36 -17.14 -60.55
N VAL A 440 -39.23 -17.65 -61.78
CA VAL A 440 -37.96 -17.86 -62.48
C VAL A 440 -37.15 -16.56 -62.60
N ALA A 441 -37.77 -15.44 -62.99
CA ALA A 441 -37.10 -14.16 -63.07
C ALA A 441 -36.56 -13.72 -61.68
N SER A 442 -37.40 -13.81 -60.64
CA SER A 442 -37.00 -13.45 -59.28
C SER A 442 -35.87 -14.34 -58.74
N VAL A 443 -35.87 -15.65 -59.04
CA VAL A 443 -34.76 -16.55 -58.66
C VAL A 443 -33.49 -16.24 -59.44
N LEU A 444 -33.55 -16.05 -60.77
CA LEU A 444 -32.38 -15.72 -61.58
C LEU A 444 -31.73 -14.37 -61.20
N THR A 445 -32.51 -13.47 -60.59
CA THR A 445 -31.98 -12.28 -59.89
C THR A 445 -31.41 -12.64 -58.51
N LYS A 446 -32.09 -13.46 -57.71
CA LYS A 446 -31.62 -13.90 -56.37
C LYS A 446 -30.30 -14.69 -56.42
N THR A 447 -30.09 -15.50 -57.46
CA THR A 447 -28.88 -16.31 -57.68
C THR A 447 -27.80 -15.59 -58.49
N GLY A 448 -28.06 -14.38 -58.97
CA GLY A 448 -27.08 -13.57 -59.72
C GLY A 448 -26.83 -14.01 -61.16
N VAL A 449 -27.60 -14.96 -61.72
CA VAL A 449 -27.39 -15.48 -63.09
C VAL A 449 -27.57 -14.38 -64.16
N PHE A 450 -28.43 -13.38 -63.92
CA PHE A 450 -28.47 -12.20 -64.80
C PHE A 450 -27.18 -11.38 -64.76
N ASP A 451 -26.54 -11.25 -63.59
CA ASP A 451 -25.25 -10.54 -63.46
C ASP A 451 -24.09 -11.35 -64.07
N GLU A 452 -24.17 -12.67 -64.09
CA GLU A 452 -23.23 -13.53 -64.83
C GLU A 452 -23.37 -13.33 -66.34
N ILE A 453 -24.58 -13.46 -66.88
CA ILE A 453 -24.83 -13.23 -68.32
C ILE A 453 -24.41 -11.80 -68.72
N ALA A 454 -24.65 -10.82 -67.87
CA ALA A 454 -24.21 -9.45 -68.07
C ALA A 454 -22.68 -9.36 -68.24
N LYS A 455 -21.93 -9.93 -67.28
CA LYS A 455 -20.45 -9.93 -67.28
C LYS A 455 -19.85 -10.72 -68.44
N THR A 456 -20.41 -11.89 -68.80
CA THR A 456 -19.86 -12.73 -69.88
C THR A 456 -20.01 -12.12 -71.27
N ASN A 457 -20.95 -11.18 -71.44
CA ASN A 457 -21.27 -10.59 -72.75
C ASN A 457 -20.97 -9.09 -72.85
N ASP A 458 -20.41 -8.44 -71.82
CA ASP A 458 -20.23 -6.98 -71.73
C ASP A 458 -21.54 -6.17 -71.92
N VAL A 459 -22.65 -6.66 -71.37
CA VAL A 459 -23.99 -6.05 -71.49
C VAL A 459 -24.59 -5.80 -70.11
N THR A 460 -25.20 -4.64 -69.86
CA THR A 460 -25.97 -4.40 -68.63
C THR A 460 -27.41 -4.89 -68.78
N ILE A 461 -27.92 -5.61 -67.77
CA ILE A 461 -29.25 -6.22 -67.76
C ILE A 461 -30.04 -5.67 -66.57
N HIS A 462 -31.22 -5.11 -66.82
CA HIS A 462 -32.13 -4.61 -65.78
C HIS A 462 -33.40 -5.46 -65.72
N VAL A 463 -33.78 -5.87 -64.51
CA VAL A 463 -34.96 -6.72 -64.23
C VAL A 463 -35.89 -5.95 -63.26
N PRO A 464 -37.24 -6.01 -63.43
CA PRO A 464 -38.18 -5.36 -62.52
C PRO A 464 -38.07 -5.90 -61.08
N SER A 465 -38.40 -5.08 -60.07
CA SER A 465 -38.26 -5.51 -58.68
C SER A 465 -39.33 -6.55 -58.29
N ASN A 466 -39.09 -7.32 -57.22
CA ASN A 466 -40.06 -8.31 -56.73
C ASN A 466 -41.46 -7.72 -56.42
N LYS A 467 -41.58 -6.41 -56.14
CA LYS A 467 -42.89 -5.74 -55.97
C LYS A 467 -43.58 -5.49 -57.32
N ASP A 468 -42.80 -5.03 -58.31
CA ASP A 468 -43.30 -4.76 -59.66
C ASP A 468 -43.69 -6.08 -60.34
N LEU A 469 -42.87 -7.12 -60.19
CA LEU A 469 -43.11 -8.48 -60.71
C LEU A 469 -44.42 -9.09 -60.19
N VAL A 470 -44.86 -8.80 -58.96
CA VAL A 470 -46.17 -9.27 -58.48
C VAL A 470 -47.30 -8.63 -59.31
N THR A 471 -47.22 -7.33 -59.54
CA THR A 471 -48.31 -6.53 -60.13
C THR A 471 -48.32 -6.51 -61.67
N SER A 472 -47.16 -6.63 -62.32
CA SER A 472 -47.04 -6.45 -63.77
C SER A 472 -47.64 -7.61 -64.59
N ALA A 473 -48.19 -7.30 -65.77
CA ALA A 473 -48.64 -8.31 -66.73
C ALA A 473 -47.51 -8.76 -67.69
N THR A 474 -46.58 -7.87 -67.99
CA THR A 474 -45.35 -8.12 -68.77
C THR A 474 -44.13 -8.19 -67.85
N ILE A 475 -43.04 -8.78 -68.34
CA ILE A 475 -41.77 -8.88 -67.61
C ILE A 475 -40.68 -8.35 -68.54
N PRO A 476 -40.61 -7.01 -68.76
CA PRO A 476 -39.60 -6.39 -69.59
C PRO A 476 -38.24 -6.48 -68.88
N ILE A 477 -37.33 -7.27 -69.43
CA ILE A 477 -35.91 -7.23 -69.10
C ILE A 477 -35.25 -6.28 -70.10
N GLU A 478 -34.66 -5.19 -69.62
CA GLU A 478 -33.96 -4.23 -70.47
C GLU A 478 -32.49 -4.65 -70.60
N ILE A 479 -32.02 -4.78 -71.84
CA ILE A 479 -30.69 -5.28 -72.21
C ILE A 479 -29.97 -4.13 -72.91
N VAL A 480 -28.85 -3.65 -72.33
CA VAL A 480 -28.16 -2.45 -72.81
C VAL A 480 -26.67 -2.70 -73.07
N SER A 481 -26.28 -2.50 -74.33
CA SER A 481 -24.90 -2.58 -74.81
C SER A 481 -24.38 -1.20 -75.21
N LYS A 482 -23.05 -1.09 -75.30
CA LYS A 482 -22.33 0.09 -75.77
C LYS A 482 -21.93 -0.12 -77.24
N ASN A 483 -22.64 0.54 -78.15
CA ASN A 483 -22.56 0.46 -79.62
C ASN A 483 -22.93 -0.90 -80.25
N ASP A 484 -22.62 -2.04 -79.62
CA ASP A 484 -22.63 -3.33 -80.32
C ASP A 484 -23.93 -4.13 -80.17
N ASP A 485 -24.63 -4.29 -81.30
CA ASP A 485 -25.87 -5.08 -81.45
C ASP A 485 -25.68 -6.60 -81.28
N GLU A 486 -24.47 -7.10 -81.50
CA GLU A 486 -24.21 -8.55 -81.47
C GLU A 486 -24.18 -9.08 -80.04
N HIS A 487 -23.55 -8.33 -79.13
CA HIS A 487 -23.54 -8.61 -77.70
C HIS A 487 -24.96 -8.63 -77.09
N ILE A 488 -25.86 -7.71 -77.50
CA ILE A 488 -27.28 -7.74 -77.12
C ILE A 488 -27.94 -9.05 -77.57
N LYS A 489 -27.73 -9.47 -78.82
CA LYS A 489 -28.32 -10.70 -79.39
C LYS A 489 -27.80 -11.96 -78.68
N ILE A 490 -26.52 -12.01 -78.33
CA ILE A 490 -25.91 -13.13 -77.61
C ILE A 490 -26.42 -13.17 -76.16
N ALA A 491 -26.43 -12.05 -75.43
CA ALA A 491 -26.98 -11.96 -74.08
C ALA A 491 -28.47 -12.35 -74.05
N LYS A 492 -29.27 -11.86 -75.01
CA LYS A 492 -30.67 -12.23 -75.21
C LYS A 492 -30.85 -13.74 -75.45
N LYS A 493 -29.98 -14.37 -76.25
CA LYS A 493 -29.97 -15.83 -76.45
C LYS A 493 -29.58 -16.58 -75.17
N ALA A 494 -28.63 -16.07 -74.40
CA ALA A 494 -28.19 -16.66 -73.13
C ALA A 494 -29.29 -16.59 -72.04
N ILE A 495 -30.00 -15.46 -71.91
CA ILE A 495 -31.17 -15.31 -71.02
C ILE A 495 -32.25 -16.33 -71.41
N VAL A 496 -32.62 -16.38 -72.69
CA VAL A 496 -33.63 -17.33 -73.18
C VAL A 496 -33.20 -18.78 -72.93
N ASN A 497 -31.92 -19.12 -73.10
CA ASN A 497 -31.41 -20.45 -72.80
C ASN A 497 -31.51 -20.79 -71.30
N GLN A 498 -31.06 -19.91 -70.40
CA GLN A 498 -31.10 -20.18 -68.95
C GLN A 498 -32.54 -20.25 -68.42
N VAL A 499 -33.46 -19.41 -68.92
CA VAL A 499 -34.88 -19.50 -68.57
C VAL A 499 -35.50 -20.79 -69.12
N ASN A 500 -35.15 -21.21 -70.33
CA ASN A 500 -35.68 -22.45 -70.92
C ASN A 500 -35.20 -23.72 -70.19
N LYS A 501 -34.01 -23.72 -69.56
CA LYS A 501 -33.56 -24.83 -68.70
C LYS A 501 -34.49 -25.06 -67.51
N ILE A 502 -35.03 -24.00 -66.93
CA ILE A 502 -35.90 -24.07 -65.74
C ILE A 502 -37.34 -24.33 -66.21
N THR A 503 -37.63 -25.57 -66.58
CA THR A 503 -39.00 -25.98 -66.94
C THR A 503 -39.92 -25.94 -65.72
N PRO A 504 -41.25 -25.85 -65.89
CA PRO A 504 -42.20 -25.92 -64.77
C PRO A 504 -42.06 -27.19 -63.93
N ASP A 505 -41.63 -28.29 -64.54
CA ASP A 505 -41.48 -29.61 -63.92
C ASP A 505 -40.36 -29.65 -62.86
N LEU A 506 -39.40 -28.72 -62.92
CA LEU A 506 -38.33 -28.53 -61.93
C LEU A 506 -38.73 -27.59 -60.78
N THR A 507 -40.02 -27.26 -60.65
CA THR A 507 -40.51 -26.32 -59.64
C THR A 507 -41.75 -26.80 -58.92
N LYS A 508 -41.83 -26.51 -57.60
CA LYS A 508 -43.01 -26.79 -56.78
C LYS A 508 -43.56 -25.49 -56.22
N ASN A 509 -44.80 -25.15 -56.59
CA ASN A 509 -45.52 -24.01 -56.03
C ASN A 509 -46.27 -24.44 -54.77
N ILE A 510 -46.17 -23.62 -53.72
CA ILE A 510 -46.84 -23.78 -52.43
C ILE A 510 -47.67 -22.51 -52.23
N GLU A 511 -49.00 -22.67 -52.25
CA GLU A 511 -49.99 -21.58 -52.18
C GLU A 511 -50.93 -21.71 -50.95
N ASP A 512 -50.63 -22.65 -50.03
CA ASP A 512 -51.49 -23.03 -48.91
C ASP A 512 -51.05 -22.45 -47.55
N ILE A 513 -50.12 -21.51 -47.54
CA ILE A 513 -49.65 -20.80 -46.35
C ILE A 513 -50.32 -19.43 -46.26
N ASP A 514 -50.84 -19.11 -45.09
CA ASP A 514 -51.52 -17.83 -44.85
C ASP A 514 -50.56 -16.63 -44.99
N GLU A 515 -51.07 -15.54 -45.57
CA GLU A 515 -50.35 -14.28 -45.81
C GLU A 515 -49.71 -13.73 -44.52
N PHE A 516 -50.37 -13.88 -43.37
CA PHE A 516 -49.88 -13.44 -42.07
C PHE A 516 -48.66 -14.22 -41.56
N LEU A 517 -48.42 -15.43 -42.08
CA LEU A 517 -47.29 -16.28 -41.70
C LEU A 517 -46.11 -16.22 -42.68
N LEU A 518 -46.26 -15.55 -43.84
CA LEU A 518 -45.19 -15.41 -44.84
C LEU A 518 -43.92 -14.78 -44.26
N ASN A 519 -44.06 -13.82 -43.34
CA ASN A 519 -42.94 -13.19 -42.64
C ASN A 519 -42.11 -14.16 -41.77
N LYS A 520 -42.60 -15.38 -41.50
CA LYS A 520 -41.93 -16.44 -40.74
C LYS A 520 -41.43 -17.60 -41.62
N VAL A 521 -41.67 -17.56 -42.92
CA VAL A 521 -41.17 -18.58 -43.87
C VAL A 521 -39.64 -18.56 -43.91
N ASP A 522 -39.03 -17.38 -44.00
CA ASP A 522 -37.57 -17.19 -43.99
C ASP A 522 -36.88 -17.66 -42.70
N GLU A 523 -37.61 -17.73 -41.59
CA GLU A 523 -37.12 -18.29 -40.31
C GLU A 523 -37.26 -19.82 -40.22
N THR A 524 -38.11 -20.44 -41.06
CA THR A 524 -38.48 -21.85 -40.93
C THR A 524 -37.90 -22.78 -42.00
N ILE A 525 -37.74 -22.34 -43.25
CA ILE A 525 -37.20 -23.20 -44.33
C ILE A 525 -35.75 -22.95 -44.71
N LYS A 526 -35.19 -21.78 -44.38
CA LYS A 526 -33.91 -21.28 -44.90
C LYS A 526 -32.70 -22.20 -44.69
N ASP A 527 -32.64 -22.90 -43.55
CA ASP A 527 -31.55 -23.83 -43.27
C ASP A 527 -31.76 -25.20 -43.93
N ILE A 528 -33.01 -25.65 -44.07
CA ILE A 528 -33.39 -26.94 -44.66
C ILE A 528 -33.30 -26.88 -46.19
N SER A 529 -33.72 -25.76 -46.79
CA SER A 529 -33.52 -25.40 -48.20
C SER A 529 -32.04 -25.55 -48.61
N LYS A 530 -31.13 -24.93 -47.85
CA LYS A 530 -29.68 -25.04 -48.06
C LYS A 530 -29.15 -26.46 -47.90
N GLN A 531 -29.65 -27.23 -46.92
CA GLN A 531 -29.25 -28.62 -46.70
C GLN A 531 -29.73 -29.58 -47.79
N GLN A 532 -30.73 -29.22 -48.58
CA GLN A 532 -31.27 -30.06 -49.66
C GLN A 532 -30.99 -29.48 -51.06
N SER A 533 -30.17 -28.44 -51.18
CA SER A 533 -29.87 -27.74 -52.44
C SER A 533 -31.11 -27.23 -53.20
N VAL A 534 -32.20 -26.96 -52.48
CA VAL A 534 -33.46 -26.43 -53.03
C VAL A 534 -33.51 -24.93 -52.78
N GLU A 535 -33.53 -24.14 -53.84
CA GLU A 535 -33.67 -22.69 -53.76
C GLU A 535 -35.15 -22.30 -53.67
N TYR A 536 -35.48 -21.15 -53.05
CA TYR A 536 -36.87 -20.72 -52.93
C TYR A 536 -37.06 -19.21 -53.09
N VAL A 537 -38.23 -18.81 -53.56
CA VAL A 537 -38.66 -17.41 -53.70
C VAL A 537 -40.09 -17.24 -53.22
N ILE A 538 -40.38 -16.11 -52.58
CA ILE A 538 -41.70 -15.71 -52.11
C ILE A 538 -42.18 -14.53 -52.96
N LEU A 539 -43.28 -14.68 -53.69
CA LEU A 539 -43.91 -13.62 -54.51
C LEU A 539 -45.40 -13.52 -54.19
N GLY A 540 -45.79 -12.46 -53.47
CA GLY A 540 -47.14 -12.34 -52.94
C GLY A 540 -47.45 -13.50 -52.02
N LYS A 541 -48.50 -14.28 -52.34
CA LYS A 541 -48.95 -15.45 -51.56
C LYS A 541 -48.34 -16.78 -52.01
N ILE A 542 -47.44 -16.76 -53.00
CA ILE A 542 -46.88 -17.96 -53.62
C ILE A 542 -45.43 -18.12 -53.16
N ILE A 543 -45.11 -19.30 -52.63
CA ILE A 543 -43.73 -19.74 -52.39
C ILE A 543 -43.40 -20.76 -53.48
N THR A 544 -42.40 -20.48 -54.31
CA THR A 544 -41.96 -21.41 -55.35
C THR A 544 -40.60 -21.99 -54.95
N LEU A 545 -40.53 -23.31 -54.88
CA LEU A 545 -39.30 -24.10 -54.68
C LEU A 545 -38.71 -24.50 -56.04
N PHE A 546 -37.39 -24.52 -56.14
CA PHE A 546 -36.61 -24.82 -57.34
C PHE A 546 -35.53 -25.86 -57.04
N ASN A 547 -35.38 -26.86 -57.91
CA ASN A 547 -34.20 -27.73 -57.89
C ASN A 547 -33.32 -27.43 -59.12
N PHE A 548 -32.02 -27.29 -58.90
CA PHE A 548 -31.01 -26.98 -59.92
C PHE A 548 -30.01 -28.11 -60.19
N GLN A 549 -30.21 -29.29 -59.60
CA GLN A 549 -29.37 -30.47 -59.84
C GLN A 549 -29.53 -30.94 -61.30
N GLN A 550 -28.53 -30.64 -62.12
CA GLN A 550 -28.35 -31.31 -63.41
C GLN A 550 -27.84 -32.74 -63.17
N SER A 551 -28.35 -33.70 -63.94
CA SER A 551 -27.71 -35.01 -64.07
C SER A 551 -26.36 -34.83 -64.78
N ASN A 552 -25.25 -35.14 -64.09
CA ASN A 552 -23.96 -35.30 -64.75
C ASN A 552 -24.01 -36.59 -65.59
N GLU A 553 -23.95 -36.46 -66.92
CA GLU A 553 -23.95 -37.62 -67.81
C GLU A 553 -22.57 -38.34 -67.85
N ASP A 554 -21.53 -37.74 -67.26
CA ASP A 554 -20.16 -38.26 -67.19
C ASP A 554 -19.83 -39.06 -65.89
N ALA A 555 -20.84 -39.51 -65.14
CA ALA A 555 -20.67 -40.28 -63.91
C ALA A 555 -21.07 -41.76 -64.11
N GLU A 556 -20.11 -42.59 -64.53
CA GLU A 556 -20.28 -44.04 -64.61
C GLU A 556 -20.33 -44.68 -63.20
N ASP A 557 -21.31 -45.57 -63.01
CA ASP A 557 -21.48 -46.55 -61.92
C ASP A 557 -21.58 -46.08 -60.44
N PHE A 558 -22.73 -46.41 -59.84
CA PHE A 558 -22.98 -46.58 -58.39
C PHE A 558 -22.78 -45.38 -57.44
N ASP A 559 -23.75 -44.45 -57.46
CA ASP A 559 -24.24 -43.78 -56.24
C ASP A 559 -25.75 -43.50 -56.36
N ASP A 560 -26.49 -43.51 -55.24
CA ASP A 560 -27.96 -43.42 -55.24
C ASP A 560 -28.47 -42.03 -55.70
N VAL A 561 -29.07 -41.97 -56.90
CA VAL A 561 -29.69 -40.75 -57.43
C VAL A 561 -30.93 -40.39 -56.59
N SER A 562 -30.76 -39.46 -55.66
CA SER A 562 -31.86 -38.99 -54.81
C SER A 562 -32.92 -38.26 -55.65
N ASP A 563 -34.06 -38.92 -55.86
CA ASP A 563 -35.25 -38.40 -56.55
C ASP A 563 -35.53 -36.94 -56.15
N PRO A 564 -35.54 -35.96 -57.09
CA PRO A 564 -35.69 -34.53 -56.77
C PRO A 564 -37.00 -34.23 -56.02
N ASP A 565 -38.01 -35.06 -56.22
CA ASP A 565 -39.30 -34.97 -55.53
C ASP A 565 -39.16 -35.21 -54.01
N SER A 566 -38.11 -35.93 -53.58
CA SER A 566 -37.78 -36.15 -52.16
C SER A 566 -37.19 -34.92 -51.46
N ALA A 567 -36.45 -34.08 -52.18
CA ALA A 567 -35.90 -32.83 -51.66
C ALA A 567 -37.02 -31.81 -51.44
N PHE A 568 -37.94 -31.69 -52.41
CA PHE A 568 -39.13 -30.86 -52.27
C PHE A 568 -40.04 -31.31 -51.11
N LYS A 569 -40.21 -32.63 -50.89
CA LYS A 569 -41.03 -33.14 -49.77
C LYS A 569 -40.49 -32.70 -48.41
N LYS A 570 -39.18 -32.77 -48.15
CA LYS A 570 -38.57 -32.35 -46.88
C LYS A 570 -38.68 -30.84 -46.60
N VAL A 571 -38.52 -30.01 -47.63
CA VAL A 571 -38.68 -28.54 -47.50
C VAL A 571 -40.15 -28.17 -47.29
N ASP A 572 -41.07 -28.89 -47.93
CA ASP A 572 -42.51 -28.74 -47.73
C ASP A 572 -42.98 -29.24 -46.35
N GLU A 573 -42.42 -30.35 -45.85
CA GLU A 573 -42.66 -30.86 -44.50
C GLU A 573 -42.23 -29.87 -43.40
N ALA A 574 -41.16 -29.10 -43.61
CA ALA A 574 -40.74 -28.06 -42.69
C ALA A 574 -41.80 -26.95 -42.53
N LEU A 575 -42.58 -26.68 -43.58
CA LEU A 575 -43.68 -25.70 -43.58
C LEU A 575 -44.94 -26.22 -42.86
N ASN A 576 -45.02 -27.50 -42.52
CA ASN A 576 -46.14 -28.03 -41.72
C ASN A 576 -46.29 -27.31 -40.37
N LYS A 577 -45.19 -26.81 -39.78
CA LYS A 577 -45.21 -25.96 -38.58
C LYS A 577 -45.99 -24.65 -38.80
N LEU A 578 -45.90 -24.06 -39.99
CA LEU A 578 -46.70 -22.89 -40.36
C LEU A 578 -48.14 -23.27 -40.70
N ARG A 579 -48.37 -24.45 -41.30
CA ARG A 579 -49.74 -24.98 -41.53
C ARG A 579 -50.48 -25.22 -40.21
N GLU A 580 -49.83 -25.83 -39.22
CA GLU A 580 -50.36 -26.01 -37.86
C GLU A 580 -50.72 -24.68 -37.20
N LEU A 581 -49.86 -23.66 -37.32
CA LEU A 581 -50.17 -22.31 -36.88
C LEU A 581 -51.31 -21.66 -37.68
N ALA A 582 -51.40 -21.90 -39.00
CA ALA A 582 -52.50 -21.43 -39.83
C ALA A 582 -53.85 -22.05 -39.42
N THR A 583 -53.88 -23.30 -38.95
CA THR A 583 -55.12 -23.88 -38.37
C THR A 583 -55.61 -23.13 -37.13
N ASN A 584 -54.75 -22.32 -36.50
CA ASN A 584 -55.06 -21.47 -35.34
C ASN A 584 -55.31 -19.99 -35.71
N LEU A 585 -55.34 -19.66 -37.00
CA LEU A 585 -55.81 -18.37 -37.49
C LEU A 585 -57.32 -18.41 -37.79
N THR A 586 -57.94 -17.23 -37.84
CA THR A 586 -59.33 -17.00 -38.28
C THR A 586 -59.44 -15.63 -38.93
N ASN A 587 -60.31 -15.56 -39.94
CA ASN A 587 -60.64 -14.34 -40.66
C ASN A 587 -62.10 -14.02 -40.34
N VAL A 588 -62.38 -12.79 -39.91
CA VAL A 588 -63.73 -12.30 -39.60
C VAL A 588 -63.91 -10.96 -40.29
N THR A 589 -64.78 -10.93 -41.31
CA THR A 589 -65.37 -9.69 -41.80
C THR A 589 -66.56 -9.31 -40.92
N LEU A 590 -66.69 -8.03 -40.61
CA LEU A 590 -67.86 -7.44 -39.97
C LEU A 590 -68.40 -6.33 -40.88
N SER A 591 -69.68 -6.41 -41.26
CA SER A 591 -70.37 -5.34 -42.00
C SER A 591 -70.71 -4.20 -41.05
N ILE A 592 -69.91 -3.13 -41.11
CA ILE A 592 -69.93 -1.97 -40.20
C ILE A 592 -69.76 -0.73 -41.07
N THR A 593 -70.72 0.20 -41.04
CA THR A 593 -70.69 1.35 -41.94
C THR A 593 -69.47 2.23 -41.70
N SER A 594 -68.97 2.92 -42.72
CA SER A 594 -67.78 3.77 -42.63
C SER A 594 -67.80 4.74 -41.43
N LYS A 595 -68.97 5.29 -41.08
CA LYS A 595 -69.16 6.19 -39.91
C LYS A 595 -69.04 5.47 -38.56
N GLU A 596 -69.44 4.21 -38.49
CA GLU A 596 -69.25 3.36 -37.31
C GLU A 596 -67.79 2.89 -37.20
N GLN A 597 -67.10 2.69 -38.32
CA GLN A 597 -65.65 2.39 -38.33
C GLN A 597 -64.80 3.57 -37.82
N ASP A 598 -65.18 4.81 -38.13
CA ASP A 598 -64.57 6.00 -37.53
C ASP A 598 -64.69 6.01 -35.99
N GLN A 599 -65.81 5.51 -35.43
CA GLN A 599 -65.99 5.39 -33.98
C GLN A 599 -65.14 4.28 -33.36
N ILE A 600 -64.90 3.18 -34.09
CA ILE A 600 -63.96 2.12 -33.67
C ILE A 600 -62.51 2.63 -33.69
N SER A 601 -62.13 3.44 -34.69
CA SER A 601 -60.82 4.11 -34.77
C SER A 601 -60.64 5.15 -33.67
N GLY A 602 -61.65 5.99 -33.46
CA GLY A 602 -61.71 7.02 -32.42
C GLY A 602 -60.72 8.18 -32.63
N PRO A 603 -60.76 9.18 -31.75
CA PRO A 603 -59.88 10.35 -31.87
C PRO A 603 -58.40 9.93 -31.86
N ARG A 604 -57.68 10.21 -32.96
CA ARG A 604 -56.26 9.85 -33.17
C ARG A 604 -55.94 8.34 -33.10
N GLY A 605 -56.91 7.48 -33.42
CA GLY A 605 -56.69 6.02 -33.38
C GLY A 605 -56.57 5.46 -31.96
N THR A 606 -57.14 6.13 -30.94
CA THR A 606 -56.92 5.79 -29.52
C THR A 606 -57.79 4.63 -29.03
N THR A 607 -59.06 4.55 -29.44
CA THR A 607 -59.93 3.38 -29.15
C THR A 607 -59.38 2.12 -29.79
N LEU A 608 -58.94 2.16 -31.06
CA LEU A 608 -58.27 1.03 -31.71
C LEU A 608 -57.00 0.58 -30.96
N LYS A 609 -56.23 1.51 -30.38
CA LYS A 609 -55.06 1.18 -29.54
C LYS A 609 -55.46 0.56 -28.20
N SER A 610 -56.53 1.03 -27.56
CA SER A 610 -57.08 0.42 -26.33
C SER A 610 -57.67 -0.97 -26.58
N ILE A 611 -58.25 -1.22 -27.75
CA ILE A 611 -58.70 -2.56 -28.19
C ILE A 611 -57.49 -3.46 -28.46
N LEU A 612 -56.49 -3.00 -29.24
CA LEU A 612 -55.30 -3.80 -29.51
C LEU A 612 -54.43 -4.05 -28.27
N ALA A 613 -54.46 -3.15 -27.27
CA ALA A 613 -53.74 -3.31 -26.01
C ALA A 613 -54.37 -4.33 -25.04
N SER A 614 -55.56 -4.87 -25.34
CA SER A 614 -56.14 -6.00 -24.58
C SER A 614 -55.50 -7.35 -24.95
N VAL A 615 -54.66 -7.39 -26.00
CA VAL A 615 -54.07 -8.62 -26.56
C VAL A 615 -52.57 -8.47 -26.86
N GLU A 616 -51.88 -9.59 -27.05
CA GLU A 616 -50.45 -9.63 -27.35
C GLU A 616 -50.10 -9.00 -28.71
N PRO A 617 -48.97 -8.27 -28.81
CA PRO A 617 -48.57 -7.58 -30.04
C PRO A 617 -48.31 -8.55 -31.19
N ASN A 618 -48.63 -8.12 -32.42
CA ASN A 618 -48.50 -8.90 -33.65
C ASN A 618 -49.30 -10.23 -33.68
N THR A 619 -50.34 -10.39 -32.86
CA THR A 619 -51.24 -11.57 -32.93
C THR A 619 -52.50 -11.38 -33.78
N VAL A 620 -52.88 -10.13 -34.08
CA VAL A 620 -54.03 -9.76 -34.92
C VAL A 620 -53.70 -8.53 -35.77
N LYS A 621 -54.19 -8.55 -37.00
CA LYS A 621 -54.26 -7.43 -37.95
C LYS A 621 -55.73 -7.00 -38.08
N ILE A 622 -56.00 -5.70 -37.94
CA ILE A 622 -57.32 -5.10 -38.19
C ILE A 622 -57.16 -4.15 -39.37
N GLU A 623 -58.00 -4.29 -40.38
CA GLU A 623 -58.06 -3.40 -41.54
C GLU A 623 -59.46 -2.79 -41.63
N LEU A 624 -59.53 -1.47 -41.47
CA LEU A 624 -60.74 -0.69 -41.70
C LEU A 624 -60.93 -0.48 -43.21
N HIS A 625 -62.18 -0.37 -43.65
CA HIS A 625 -62.57 -0.15 -45.04
C HIS A 625 -62.02 -1.22 -46.00
N HIS A 626 -61.96 -2.48 -45.53
CA HIS A 626 -61.43 -3.61 -46.30
C HIS A 626 -62.30 -4.86 -46.10
N PRO A 627 -62.61 -5.64 -47.15
CA PRO A 627 -62.27 -5.38 -48.56
C PRO A 627 -63.11 -4.27 -49.22
N THR A 628 -64.21 -3.82 -48.60
CA THR A 628 -65.02 -2.69 -49.05
C THR A 628 -65.18 -1.61 -47.98
N SER A 629 -65.66 -0.43 -48.36
CA SER A 629 -65.71 0.76 -47.48
C SER A 629 -66.57 0.62 -46.23
N ASP A 630 -67.54 -0.30 -46.24
CA ASP A 630 -68.46 -0.60 -45.13
C ASP A 630 -68.21 -1.99 -44.53
N GLU A 631 -67.01 -2.54 -44.73
CA GLU A 631 -66.53 -3.77 -44.10
C GLU A 631 -65.26 -3.51 -43.28
N LEU A 632 -65.16 -4.22 -42.16
CA LEU A 632 -63.99 -4.25 -41.28
C LEU A 632 -63.45 -5.67 -41.27
N TYR A 633 -62.17 -5.83 -41.62
CA TYR A 633 -61.50 -7.13 -41.71
C TYR A 633 -60.61 -7.37 -40.49
N ILE A 634 -60.89 -8.43 -39.73
CA ILE A 634 -60.07 -8.90 -38.62
C ILE A 634 -59.41 -10.21 -39.03
N HIS A 635 -58.08 -10.29 -38.95
CA HIS A 635 -57.33 -11.50 -39.23
C HIS A 635 -56.30 -11.77 -38.12
N GLY A 636 -56.25 -13.00 -37.60
CA GLY A 636 -55.25 -13.40 -36.61
C GLY A 636 -55.65 -14.62 -35.81
N ILE A 637 -54.99 -14.81 -34.65
CA ILE A 637 -55.18 -16.00 -33.78
C ILE A 637 -56.62 -16.07 -33.22
N LYS A 638 -57.26 -17.24 -33.22
CA LYS A 638 -58.69 -17.40 -32.89
C LYS A 638 -59.12 -16.79 -31.55
N SER A 639 -58.30 -16.94 -30.50
CA SER A 639 -58.53 -16.34 -29.19
C SER A 639 -58.54 -14.81 -29.27
N SER A 640 -57.50 -14.25 -29.88
CA SER A 640 -57.30 -12.81 -30.07
C SER A 640 -58.34 -12.15 -30.97
N VAL A 641 -58.78 -12.85 -32.02
CA VAL A 641 -59.85 -12.38 -32.92
C VAL A 641 -61.21 -12.42 -32.21
N ALA A 642 -61.47 -13.43 -31.39
CA ALA A 642 -62.70 -13.53 -30.61
C ALA A 642 -62.81 -12.46 -29.51
N THR A 643 -61.71 -12.11 -28.84
CA THR A 643 -61.71 -10.99 -27.88
C THR A 643 -61.90 -9.66 -28.59
N ILE A 644 -61.10 -9.35 -29.62
CA ILE A 644 -61.19 -8.09 -30.37
C ILE A 644 -62.56 -7.91 -31.03
N LYS A 645 -63.16 -8.97 -31.60
CA LYS A 645 -64.53 -8.92 -32.12
C LYS A 645 -65.52 -8.47 -31.05
N LYS A 646 -65.48 -9.11 -29.86
CA LYS A 646 -66.37 -8.77 -28.74
C LYS A 646 -66.14 -7.35 -28.24
N GLU A 647 -64.90 -6.87 -28.22
CA GLU A 647 -64.60 -5.48 -27.82
C GLU A 647 -65.08 -4.46 -28.86
N ILE A 648 -64.99 -4.77 -30.16
CA ILE A 648 -65.57 -3.95 -31.23
C ILE A 648 -67.10 -3.93 -31.15
N GLU A 649 -67.75 -5.07 -30.94
CA GLU A 649 -69.20 -5.16 -30.74
C GLU A 649 -69.66 -4.33 -29.53
N ASN A 650 -68.92 -4.41 -28.41
CA ASN A 650 -69.18 -3.58 -27.22
C ASN A 650 -69.02 -2.07 -27.51
N VAL A 651 -67.96 -1.66 -28.22
CA VAL A 651 -67.74 -0.24 -28.60
C VAL A 651 -68.84 0.26 -29.55
N LEU A 652 -69.34 -0.58 -30.45
CA LEU A 652 -70.47 -0.25 -31.31
C LEU A 652 -71.81 -0.15 -30.56
N THR A 653 -72.04 -0.97 -29.53
CA THR A 653 -73.23 -0.80 -28.66
C THR A 653 -73.11 0.46 -27.81
N ASP A 654 -71.93 0.72 -27.21
CA ASP A 654 -71.67 1.94 -26.43
C ASP A 654 -71.85 3.21 -27.28
N ALA A 655 -71.35 3.20 -28.51
CA ALA A 655 -71.49 4.31 -29.46
C ALA A 655 -72.95 4.56 -29.92
N LYS A 656 -73.80 3.53 -29.86
CA LYS A 656 -75.24 3.63 -30.19
C LYS A 656 -76.08 4.06 -28.98
N GLU A 657 -75.66 3.74 -27.77
CA GLU A 657 -76.33 4.15 -26.52
C GLU A 657 -75.96 5.58 -26.09
N PHE A 658 -74.68 5.99 -26.24
CA PHE A 658 -74.14 7.24 -25.69
C PHE A 658 -73.48 8.18 -26.71
N GLY A 659 -73.33 7.77 -27.97
CA GLY A 659 -72.59 8.54 -28.96
C GLY A 659 -71.10 8.71 -28.60
N ASN A 660 -70.51 9.83 -29.00
CA ASN A 660 -69.09 10.13 -28.80
C ASN A 660 -68.79 10.90 -27.49
N GLU A 661 -69.82 11.23 -26.69
CA GLU A 661 -69.74 12.20 -25.59
C GLU A 661 -70.17 11.63 -24.22
N TYR A 662 -69.87 10.35 -23.97
CA TYR A 662 -70.09 9.74 -22.67
C TYR A 662 -69.30 10.50 -21.59
N THR A 663 -70.01 10.99 -20.58
CA THR A 663 -69.49 11.88 -19.55
C THR A 663 -69.55 11.21 -18.19
N THR A 664 -68.43 11.19 -17.46
CA THR A 664 -68.40 10.75 -16.05
C THR A 664 -67.67 11.74 -15.16
N THR A 665 -68.11 11.83 -13.90
CA THR A 665 -67.39 12.55 -12.85
C THR A 665 -66.45 11.62 -12.08
N ILE A 666 -65.36 12.20 -11.56
CA ILE A 666 -64.49 11.60 -10.56
C ILE A 666 -64.13 12.64 -9.48
N GLN A 667 -64.35 12.28 -8.22
CA GLN A 667 -63.98 13.12 -7.08
C GLN A 667 -62.47 13.02 -6.80
N VAL A 668 -61.76 14.14 -6.89
CA VAL A 668 -60.32 14.25 -6.64
C VAL A 668 -60.08 15.21 -5.45
N PRO A 669 -59.22 14.89 -4.47
CA PRO A 669 -58.90 15.81 -3.39
C PRO A 669 -58.26 17.09 -3.93
N SER A 670 -58.72 18.27 -3.46
CA SER A 670 -58.25 19.58 -3.94
C SER A 670 -56.72 19.75 -3.87
N GLN A 671 -56.09 19.19 -2.84
CA GLN A 671 -54.63 19.12 -2.65
C GLN A 671 -53.86 18.53 -3.83
N VAL A 672 -54.48 17.64 -4.61
CA VAL A 672 -53.85 16.85 -5.68
C VAL A 672 -54.10 17.44 -7.08
N LEU A 673 -55.13 18.27 -7.24
CA LEU A 673 -55.53 18.85 -8.54
C LEU A 673 -54.39 19.57 -9.26
N SER A 674 -53.61 20.39 -8.54
CA SER A 674 -52.48 21.13 -9.10
C SER A 674 -51.41 20.22 -9.72
N ARG A 675 -51.26 19.00 -9.21
CA ARG A 675 -50.31 17.99 -9.68
C ARG A 675 -50.90 17.07 -10.76
N LEU A 676 -52.21 16.83 -10.72
CA LEU A 676 -52.95 16.18 -11.79
C LEU A 676 -52.99 17.04 -13.06
N ILE A 677 -53.12 18.36 -12.90
CA ILE A 677 -52.93 19.35 -13.97
C ILE A 677 -51.46 19.37 -14.38
N GLY A 678 -50.56 19.61 -13.42
CA GLY A 678 -49.11 19.74 -13.66
C GLY A 678 -48.73 21.12 -14.22
N LYS A 679 -47.42 21.38 -14.32
CA LYS A 679 -46.91 22.64 -14.91
C LYS A 679 -47.48 22.79 -16.33
N ASN A 680 -48.12 23.94 -16.60
CA ASN A 680 -48.79 24.27 -17.87
C ASN A 680 -49.77 23.19 -18.37
N GLY A 681 -50.39 22.42 -17.46
CA GLY A 681 -51.33 21.35 -17.82
C GLY A 681 -50.68 20.09 -18.40
N ALA A 682 -49.35 19.93 -18.33
CA ALA A 682 -48.62 18.87 -19.02
C ALA A 682 -49.09 17.44 -18.66
N ASN A 683 -49.34 17.15 -17.37
CA ASN A 683 -49.82 15.83 -16.93
C ASN A 683 -51.23 15.56 -17.45
N LEU A 684 -52.13 16.54 -17.34
CA LEU A 684 -53.50 16.42 -17.82
C LEU A 684 -53.53 16.24 -19.35
N ASN A 685 -52.71 17.00 -20.07
CA ASN A 685 -52.58 16.91 -21.52
C ASN A 685 -51.94 15.59 -21.96
N GLN A 686 -51.02 15.00 -21.18
CA GLN A 686 -50.52 13.66 -21.45
C GLN A 686 -51.64 12.62 -21.36
N ILE A 687 -52.45 12.63 -20.30
CA ILE A 687 -53.57 11.68 -20.12
C ILE A 687 -54.66 11.90 -21.20
N ARG A 688 -55.01 13.17 -21.49
CA ARG A 688 -55.92 13.54 -22.59
C ARG A 688 -55.43 13.00 -23.95
N ASN A 689 -54.13 13.02 -24.22
CA ASN A 689 -53.53 12.49 -25.46
C ASN A 689 -53.38 10.96 -25.46
N GLU A 690 -53.14 10.33 -24.31
CA GLU A 690 -53.00 8.88 -24.15
C GLU A 690 -54.31 8.15 -24.49
N PHE A 691 -55.44 8.63 -23.97
CA PHE A 691 -56.76 8.01 -24.14
C PHE A 691 -57.69 8.76 -25.10
N GLY A 692 -57.29 9.92 -25.64
CA GLY A 692 -58.12 10.73 -26.53
C GLY A 692 -59.35 11.38 -25.85
N THR A 693 -59.41 11.38 -24.51
CA THR A 693 -60.54 11.91 -23.73
C THR A 693 -60.37 13.38 -23.37
N ARG A 694 -61.48 14.12 -23.33
CA ARG A 694 -61.52 15.50 -22.83
C ARG A 694 -61.76 15.50 -21.31
N ILE A 695 -60.73 15.84 -20.55
CA ILE A 695 -60.81 15.99 -19.09
C ILE A 695 -60.93 17.48 -18.77
N ASP A 696 -62.06 17.92 -18.24
CA ASP A 696 -62.28 19.30 -17.80
C ASP A 696 -62.34 19.37 -16.26
N VAL A 697 -61.73 20.40 -15.70
CA VAL A 697 -61.63 20.62 -14.24
C VAL A 697 -62.32 21.95 -13.94
N PRO A 698 -63.36 21.98 -13.08
CA PRO A 698 -64.02 23.22 -12.73
C PRO A 698 -63.06 24.12 -11.93
N LEU A 699 -62.99 25.39 -12.33
CA LEU A 699 -62.25 26.42 -11.60
C LEU A 699 -63.16 26.98 -10.50
N GLU A 700 -63.06 26.41 -9.30
CA GLU A 700 -63.72 26.94 -8.09
C GLU A 700 -63.13 28.32 -7.73
N LYS A 701 -63.72 29.37 -8.32
CA LYS A 701 -63.79 30.70 -7.71
C LYS A 701 -65.06 30.75 -6.86
N ASP A 702 -64.92 30.64 -5.54
CA ASP A 702 -65.69 31.45 -4.58
C ASP A 702 -65.17 31.28 -3.14
N GLU A 703 -65.44 32.25 -2.29
CA GLU A 703 -64.83 32.36 -0.96
C GLU A 703 -65.61 31.62 0.14
N SER A 704 -65.03 30.57 0.73
CA SER A 704 -65.39 30.11 2.08
C SER A 704 -64.20 29.43 2.78
N LYS A 705 -64.13 29.53 4.12
CA LYS A 705 -62.87 29.37 4.89
C LYS A 705 -62.71 28.02 5.63
N ASP A 706 -63.35 26.94 5.19
CA ASP A 706 -63.25 25.63 5.86
C ASP A 706 -62.20 24.69 5.24
N LYS A 707 -60.99 24.78 5.78
CA LYS A 707 -59.78 24.08 5.29
C LYS A 707 -59.67 22.64 5.84
N SER A 708 -60.38 21.67 5.26
CA SER A 708 -60.04 20.25 5.51
C SER A 708 -60.36 19.23 4.42
N SER A 709 -61.45 19.36 3.64
CA SER A 709 -61.94 18.21 2.85
C SER A 709 -62.73 18.55 1.58
N THR A 710 -62.40 19.63 0.87
CA THR A 710 -62.96 19.89 -0.46
C THR A 710 -62.46 18.82 -1.46
N LYS A 711 -63.37 17.95 -1.88
CA LYS A 711 -63.19 17.10 -3.06
C LYS A 711 -63.81 17.82 -4.24
N THR A 712 -63.02 18.12 -5.26
CA THR A 712 -63.53 18.75 -6.48
C THR A 712 -63.88 17.66 -7.49
N GLU A 713 -64.99 17.84 -8.21
CA GLU A 713 -65.44 16.88 -9.21
C GLU A 713 -64.81 17.19 -10.57
N VAL A 714 -63.97 16.29 -11.06
CA VAL A 714 -63.36 16.38 -12.40
C VAL A 714 -64.26 15.67 -13.40
N THR A 715 -64.61 16.32 -14.51
CA THR A 715 -65.43 15.74 -15.58
C THR A 715 -64.54 15.14 -16.67
N ILE A 716 -64.86 13.92 -17.10
CA ILE A 716 -64.16 13.20 -18.17
C ILE A 716 -65.21 12.87 -19.25
N ILE A 717 -64.98 13.35 -20.48
CA ILE A 717 -65.87 13.27 -21.63
C ILE A 717 -65.16 12.54 -22.78
N GLY A 718 -65.85 11.64 -23.48
CA GLY A 718 -65.35 10.98 -24.69
C GLY A 718 -66.02 9.64 -24.96
N VAL A 719 -65.31 8.73 -25.64
CA VAL A 719 -65.79 7.35 -25.87
C VAL A 719 -65.74 6.57 -24.55
N LYS A 720 -66.84 5.88 -24.20
CA LYS A 720 -67.08 5.23 -22.90
C LYS A 720 -65.92 4.38 -22.38
N ARG A 721 -65.40 3.44 -23.19
CA ARG A 721 -64.21 2.62 -22.84
C ARG A 721 -63.00 3.47 -22.43
N ASN A 722 -62.64 4.45 -23.26
CA ASN A 722 -61.49 5.34 -22.99
C ASN A 722 -61.74 6.23 -21.76
N VAL A 723 -62.98 6.66 -21.52
CA VAL A 723 -63.38 7.41 -20.33
C VAL A 723 -63.22 6.58 -19.05
N GLU A 724 -63.56 5.29 -19.08
CA GLU A 724 -63.37 4.37 -17.95
C GLU A 724 -61.87 4.07 -17.70
N GLU A 725 -61.07 3.85 -18.74
CA GLU A 725 -59.61 3.73 -18.62
C GLU A 725 -58.99 5.02 -18.05
N THR A 726 -59.33 6.20 -18.60
CA THR A 726 -58.92 7.51 -18.06
C THR A 726 -59.33 7.64 -16.59
N LYS A 727 -60.56 7.25 -16.22
CA LYS A 727 -61.07 7.33 -14.84
C LYS A 727 -60.25 6.47 -13.88
N THR A 728 -59.86 5.25 -14.27
CA THR A 728 -58.99 4.41 -13.43
C THR A 728 -57.55 4.94 -13.34
N LYS A 729 -57.00 5.49 -14.44
CA LYS A 729 -55.68 6.13 -14.47
C LYS A 729 -55.62 7.37 -13.58
N VAL A 730 -56.63 8.24 -13.68
CA VAL A 730 -56.78 9.43 -12.83
C VAL A 730 -57.01 9.02 -11.37
N ALA A 731 -57.86 8.02 -11.08
CA ALA A 731 -58.10 7.54 -9.71
C ALA A 731 -56.83 6.98 -9.04
N THR A 732 -56.01 6.22 -9.77
CA THR A 732 -54.78 5.62 -9.23
C THR A 732 -53.68 6.65 -9.02
N LEU A 733 -53.52 7.62 -9.94
CA LEU A 733 -52.61 8.76 -9.75
C LEU A 733 -53.08 9.67 -8.60
N ALA A 734 -54.38 9.96 -8.51
CA ALA A 734 -54.95 10.79 -7.46
C ALA A 734 -54.73 10.18 -6.06
N LYS A 735 -54.95 8.87 -5.90
CA LYS A 735 -54.62 8.14 -4.66
C LYS A 735 -53.12 8.21 -4.35
N LYS A 736 -52.26 7.85 -5.31
CA LYS A 736 -50.80 7.86 -5.13
C LYS A 736 -50.24 9.22 -4.69
N TRP A 737 -50.83 10.33 -5.14
CA TRP A 737 -50.43 11.68 -4.74
C TRP A 737 -51.14 12.19 -3.48
N ALA A 738 -52.31 11.64 -3.10
CA ALA A 738 -52.94 11.89 -1.80
C ALA A 738 -52.23 11.12 -0.66
N ASP A 739 -51.62 9.97 -0.96
CA ASP A 739 -50.79 9.20 -0.03
C ASP A 739 -49.42 9.87 0.26
N GLU A 740 -49.03 10.91 -0.49
CA GLU A 740 -47.81 11.68 -0.24
C GLU A 740 -48.00 12.69 0.90
N THR A 741 -47.46 12.35 2.07
CA THR A 741 -47.45 13.21 3.26
C THR A 741 -46.12 13.95 3.43
N LEU A 742 -46.14 15.11 4.07
CA LEU A 742 -44.95 15.83 4.56
C LEU A 742 -45.01 15.93 6.08
N VAL A 743 -44.01 15.34 6.76
CA VAL A 743 -43.79 15.45 8.21
C VAL A 743 -42.60 16.37 8.46
N ARG A 744 -42.68 17.17 9.53
CA ARG A 744 -41.58 18.01 10.03
C ARG A 744 -41.13 17.49 11.38
N LEU A 745 -39.91 16.99 11.49
CA LEU A 745 -39.34 16.49 12.74
C LEU A 745 -38.29 17.48 13.26
N ARG A 746 -38.29 17.74 14.57
CA ARG A 746 -37.34 18.66 15.20
C ARG A 746 -36.08 17.91 15.66
N ILE A 747 -34.95 18.19 15.02
CA ILE A 747 -33.62 17.68 15.36
C ILE A 747 -32.74 18.90 15.65
N GLU A 748 -32.06 18.96 16.79
CA GLU A 748 -31.14 20.05 17.11
C GLU A 748 -29.98 20.11 16.09
N SER A 749 -29.73 21.29 15.52
CA SER A 749 -28.84 21.51 14.36
C SER A 749 -27.44 20.87 14.51
N GLN A 750 -26.91 20.85 15.74
CA GLN A 750 -25.62 20.26 16.09
C GLN A 750 -25.43 18.79 15.64
N TYR A 751 -26.51 18.00 15.56
CA TYR A 751 -26.44 16.59 15.16
C TYR A 751 -26.60 16.36 13.65
N HIS A 752 -27.09 17.36 12.89
CA HIS A 752 -27.48 17.20 11.48
C HIS A 752 -26.35 16.62 10.62
N ARG A 753 -25.11 17.12 10.81
CA ARG A 753 -23.92 16.67 10.07
C ARG A 753 -23.60 15.18 10.31
N ARG A 754 -23.85 14.66 11.51
CA ARG A 754 -23.61 13.24 11.83
C ARG A 754 -24.76 12.37 11.29
N MET A 755 -26.01 12.81 11.48
CA MET A 755 -27.23 12.17 10.96
C MET A 755 -27.27 12.02 9.43
N ILE A 756 -26.73 12.99 8.68
CA ILE A 756 -26.59 12.91 7.21
C ILE A 756 -25.54 11.87 6.81
N GLY A 757 -24.46 11.76 7.59
CA GLY A 757 -23.31 10.90 7.35
C GLY A 757 -22.36 11.40 6.25
N PRO A 758 -21.16 10.80 6.12
CA PRO A 758 -20.19 11.19 5.09
C PRO A 758 -20.78 11.03 3.68
N ARG A 759 -20.65 12.08 2.85
CA ARG A 759 -21.25 12.17 1.51
C ARG A 759 -22.76 11.87 1.45
N ALA A 760 -23.51 12.15 2.52
CA ALA A 760 -24.95 11.88 2.60
C ALA A 760 -25.33 10.39 2.40
N VAL A 761 -24.39 9.46 2.55
CA VAL A 761 -24.60 8.03 2.23
C VAL A 761 -25.69 7.42 3.11
N TYR A 762 -25.75 7.79 4.40
CA TYR A 762 -26.79 7.27 5.29
C TYR A 762 -28.18 7.79 4.88
N ILE A 763 -28.32 9.10 4.69
CA ILE A 763 -29.62 9.68 4.35
C ILE A 763 -30.10 9.30 2.95
N ASN A 764 -29.21 9.09 1.98
CA ASN A 764 -29.56 8.58 0.66
C ASN A 764 -30.07 7.14 0.76
N ARG A 765 -29.36 6.28 1.53
CA ARG A 765 -29.81 4.90 1.79
C ARG A 765 -31.20 4.86 2.44
N LEU A 766 -31.51 5.77 3.35
CA LEU A 766 -32.80 5.83 4.03
C LEU A 766 -33.91 6.41 3.13
N GLN A 767 -33.59 7.38 2.26
CA GLN A 767 -34.47 7.84 1.19
C GLN A 767 -34.82 6.71 0.20
N ASP A 768 -33.83 5.96 -0.28
CA ASP A 768 -34.01 4.84 -1.21
C ASP A 768 -34.80 3.69 -0.57
N LYS A 769 -34.48 3.33 0.69
CA LYS A 769 -35.10 2.25 1.47
C LYS A 769 -36.61 2.42 1.66
N TYR A 770 -37.09 3.66 1.77
CA TYR A 770 -38.50 3.97 2.03
C TYR A 770 -39.19 4.76 0.91
N ASN A 771 -38.49 5.07 -0.19
CA ASN A 771 -38.93 5.95 -1.26
C ASN A 771 -39.46 7.31 -0.74
N VAL A 772 -38.70 7.91 0.18
CA VAL A 772 -38.97 9.23 0.76
C VAL A 772 -37.91 10.25 0.31
N LYS A 773 -38.23 11.54 0.40
CA LYS A 773 -37.30 12.66 0.23
C LYS A 773 -37.09 13.31 1.59
N ILE A 774 -35.84 13.37 2.06
CA ILE A 774 -35.50 13.97 3.36
C ILE A 774 -34.66 15.23 3.10
N ARG A 775 -35.02 16.35 3.72
CA ARG A 775 -34.30 17.61 3.62
C ARG A 775 -33.93 18.14 5.00
N PHE A 776 -32.64 18.41 5.18
CA PHE A 776 -32.10 19.16 6.30
C PHE A 776 -32.06 20.66 5.94
N PRO A 777 -32.04 21.56 6.94
CA PRO A 777 -31.97 22.99 6.68
C PRO A 777 -30.56 23.33 6.18
N SER A 778 -30.52 23.99 5.02
CA SER A 778 -29.31 24.42 4.34
C SER A 778 -29.60 25.75 3.67
N GLU A 779 -28.61 26.63 3.54
CA GLU A 779 -28.79 27.99 3.03
C GLU A 779 -29.36 27.98 1.59
N ASN A 780 -28.99 27.00 0.78
CA ASN A 780 -29.52 26.80 -0.58
C ASN A 780 -30.93 26.16 -0.65
N SER A 781 -31.60 25.89 0.48
CA SER A 781 -32.86 25.12 0.51
C SER A 781 -34.15 25.97 0.35
N ILE A 782 -34.04 27.30 0.47
CA ILE A 782 -35.17 28.25 0.55
C ILE A 782 -36.14 28.15 -0.66
N ASN A 783 -35.62 27.79 -1.84
CA ASN A 783 -36.37 27.77 -3.11
C ASN A 783 -37.38 26.61 -3.27
N PHE A 784 -37.68 25.86 -2.20
CA PHE A 784 -38.63 24.74 -2.25
C PHE A 784 -39.74 24.87 -1.19
N ALA A 785 -41.01 24.76 -1.59
CA ALA A 785 -42.16 24.71 -0.67
C ALA A 785 -42.13 23.52 0.33
N ASP A 786 -41.27 22.53 0.09
CA ASP A 786 -41.03 21.38 0.97
C ASP A 786 -39.90 21.62 2.00
N ALA A 787 -39.32 22.82 2.04
CA ALA A 787 -38.17 23.12 2.90
C ALA A 787 -38.53 23.23 4.39
N PRO A 788 -37.58 22.93 5.30
CA PRO A 788 -37.70 23.26 6.72
C PRO A 788 -37.66 24.78 6.93
N ASN A 789 -38.46 25.31 7.86
CA ASN A 789 -38.51 26.76 8.12
C ASN A 789 -37.48 27.20 9.17
N SER A 790 -36.89 26.26 9.90
CA SER A 790 -36.00 26.52 11.05
C SER A 790 -34.72 25.68 10.97
N LYS A 791 -33.65 26.17 11.59
CA LYS A 791 -32.34 25.48 11.66
C LYS A 791 -32.39 24.15 12.43
N ASP A 792 -33.46 23.91 13.20
CA ASP A 792 -33.73 22.65 13.90
C ASP A 792 -34.83 21.78 13.23
N GLU A 793 -35.37 22.17 12.07
CA GLU A 793 -36.40 21.40 11.37
C GLU A 793 -35.80 20.51 10.28
N VAL A 794 -36.25 19.26 10.20
CA VAL A 794 -35.96 18.33 9.10
C VAL A 794 -37.28 17.89 8.48
N THR A 795 -37.42 18.02 7.16
CA THR A 795 -38.65 17.62 6.45
C THR A 795 -38.51 16.26 5.79
N ILE A 796 -39.52 15.42 5.96
CA ILE A 796 -39.63 14.07 5.37
C ILE A 796 -40.89 14.09 4.50
N LYS A 797 -40.73 13.93 3.18
CA LYS A 797 -41.84 13.91 2.21
C LYS A 797 -41.85 12.61 1.43
N GLY A 798 -43.01 11.96 1.32
CA GLY A 798 -43.15 10.72 0.56
C GLY A 798 -44.42 9.96 0.94
N PRO A 799 -44.56 8.69 0.53
CA PRO A 799 -45.72 7.89 0.88
C PRO A 799 -45.82 7.72 2.40
N SER A 800 -47.00 7.96 2.98
CA SER A 800 -47.25 7.93 4.43
C SER A 800 -46.59 6.78 5.20
N LYS A 801 -46.71 5.55 4.69
CA LYS A 801 -46.10 4.34 5.27
C LYS A 801 -44.57 4.32 5.22
N GLY A 802 -43.96 5.01 4.26
CA GLY A 802 -42.51 5.22 4.19
C GLY A 802 -42.05 6.36 5.10
N VAL A 803 -42.82 7.45 5.14
CA VAL A 803 -42.54 8.61 6.00
C VAL A 803 -42.53 8.24 7.47
N ALA A 804 -43.53 7.50 7.97
CA ALA A 804 -43.59 7.08 9.38
C ALA A 804 -42.39 6.21 9.79
N LYS A 805 -41.91 5.31 8.92
CA LYS A 805 -40.73 4.49 9.18
C LYS A 805 -39.43 5.26 9.10
N ALA A 806 -39.34 6.23 8.20
CA ALA A 806 -38.20 7.12 8.10
C ALA A 806 -38.12 8.06 9.30
N GLU A 807 -39.27 8.51 9.83
CA GLU A 807 -39.38 9.29 11.05
C GLU A 807 -38.90 8.50 12.28
N GLU A 808 -39.35 7.24 12.42
CA GLU A 808 -38.96 6.32 13.50
C GLU A 808 -37.44 6.08 13.51
N GLU A 809 -36.86 5.65 12.40
CA GLU A 809 -35.41 5.34 12.29
C GLU A 809 -34.53 6.59 12.44
N LEU A 810 -34.99 7.77 12.00
CA LEU A 810 -34.31 9.05 12.29
C LEU A 810 -34.42 9.48 13.75
N LYS A 811 -35.52 9.15 14.43
CA LYS A 811 -35.74 9.51 15.84
C LYS A 811 -34.93 8.62 16.78
N GLU A 812 -34.79 7.32 16.45
CA GLU A 812 -33.89 6.39 17.15
C GLU A 812 -32.42 6.85 17.03
N LEU A 813 -31.96 7.16 15.81
CA LEU A 813 -30.61 7.69 15.61
C LEU A 813 -30.38 9.03 16.31
N TYR A 814 -31.37 9.93 16.31
CA TYR A 814 -31.26 11.20 17.03
C TYR A 814 -31.12 10.98 18.54
N ALA A 815 -31.81 10.00 19.14
CA ALA A 815 -31.61 9.63 20.53
C ALA A 815 -30.18 9.08 20.77
N PHE A 816 -29.71 8.17 19.90
CA PHE A 816 -28.35 7.60 19.98
C PHE A 816 -27.25 8.67 19.86
N GLU A 817 -27.36 9.60 18.92
CA GLU A 817 -26.41 10.72 18.76
C GLU A 817 -26.51 11.71 19.94
N LYS A 818 -27.68 11.88 20.54
CA LYS A 818 -27.87 12.72 21.74
C LYS A 818 -27.25 12.11 23.00
N GLU A 819 -27.21 10.78 23.11
CA GLU A 819 -26.55 10.06 24.22
C GLU A 819 -25.04 9.88 24.03
N ASN A 820 -24.55 9.87 22.79
CA ASN A 820 -23.11 9.77 22.47
C ASN A 820 -22.44 11.12 22.19
N GLY A 821 -23.20 12.20 21.97
CA GLY A 821 -22.69 13.53 21.67
C GLY A 821 -22.27 14.37 22.87
N PHE A 822 -22.00 13.77 24.04
CA PHE A 822 -21.45 14.52 25.16
C PHE A 822 -20.03 14.99 24.83
N LYS A 823 -19.71 16.20 25.29
CA LYS A 823 -18.40 16.83 25.11
C LYS A 823 -17.81 17.21 26.47
N GLN A 824 -16.52 16.98 26.65
CA GLN A 824 -15.80 17.41 27.85
C GLN A 824 -14.39 17.85 27.50
N ILE A 825 -13.99 19.04 28.00
CA ILE A 825 -12.66 19.62 27.79
C ILE A 825 -11.77 19.27 28.99
N ILE A 826 -10.55 18.81 28.71
CA ILE A 826 -9.48 18.56 29.68
C ILE A 826 -8.35 19.57 29.44
N GLN A 827 -7.81 20.16 30.50
CA GLN A 827 -6.59 20.98 30.43
C GLN A 827 -5.37 20.11 30.76
N ILE A 828 -4.41 20.04 29.82
CA ILE A 828 -3.21 19.21 29.94
C ILE A 828 -1.96 20.11 30.03
N PRO A 829 -1.10 19.98 31.06
CA PRO A 829 0.13 20.77 31.17
C PRO A 829 1.05 20.54 29.96
N LEU A 830 1.69 21.59 29.43
CA LEU A 830 2.58 21.49 28.24
C LEU A 830 3.65 20.37 28.36
N LYS A 831 4.11 20.07 29.59
CA LYS A 831 5.07 19.00 29.89
C LYS A 831 4.50 17.59 29.67
N ALA A 832 3.20 17.40 29.91
CA ALA A 832 2.51 16.11 29.85
C ALA A 832 1.93 15.80 28.46
N ILE A 833 1.60 16.81 27.64
CA ILE A 833 1.01 16.63 26.30
C ILE A 833 1.77 15.60 25.46
N ALA A 834 3.11 15.71 25.39
CA ALA A 834 3.94 14.80 24.61
C ALA A 834 3.93 13.34 25.11
N ARG A 835 3.57 13.10 26.38
CA ARG A 835 3.37 11.77 26.96
C ARG A 835 1.95 11.26 26.70
N VAL A 836 0.93 12.12 26.83
CA VAL A 836 -0.48 11.78 26.56
C VAL A 836 -0.69 11.43 25.09
N ILE A 837 -0.16 12.24 24.17
CA ILE A 837 -0.22 11.96 22.72
C ILE A 837 0.66 10.75 22.33
N GLY A 838 1.83 10.62 22.95
CA GLY A 838 2.80 9.59 22.59
C GLY A 838 3.50 9.87 21.26
N LYS A 839 4.32 8.93 20.79
CA LYS A 839 5.31 9.18 19.71
C LYS A 839 4.70 9.43 18.33
N SER A 840 3.48 8.95 18.09
CA SER A 840 2.77 9.04 16.80
C SER A 840 1.25 9.25 16.98
N GLY A 841 0.81 9.73 18.14
CA GLY A 841 -0.59 9.62 18.57
C GLY A 841 -0.93 8.29 19.24
N GLU A 842 0.03 7.35 19.31
CA GLU A 842 -0.10 5.99 19.85
C GLU A 842 -0.92 5.90 21.16
N THR A 843 -0.53 6.61 22.23
CA THR A 843 -1.21 6.49 23.54
C THR A 843 -2.56 7.20 23.61
N ILE A 844 -2.80 8.26 22.83
CA ILE A 844 -4.12 8.89 22.75
C ILE A 844 -5.06 8.08 21.84
N ASN A 845 -4.54 7.42 20.80
CA ASN A 845 -5.26 6.47 19.97
C ASN A 845 -5.64 5.21 20.76
N ASP A 846 -4.73 4.61 21.53
CA ASP A 846 -5.03 3.44 22.37
C ASP A 846 -6.16 3.74 23.38
N ILE A 847 -6.20 4.97 23.92
CA ILE A 847 -7.29 5.44 24.78
C ILE A 847 -8.58 5.66 23.97
N ALA A 848 -8.50 6.26 22.78
CA ALA A 848 -9.63 6.54 21.92
C ALA A 848 -10.30 5.26 21.38
N ASP A 849 -9.52 4.35 20.79
CA ASP A 849 -9.95 3.04 20.30
C ASP A 849 -10.45 2.15 21.45
N GLY A 850 -9.78 2.22 22.61
CA GLY A 850 -10.17 1.49 23.82
C GLY A 850 -11.41 2.02 24.54
N THR A 851 -11.95 3.18 24.16
CA THR A 851 -13.15 3.78 24.79
C THR A 851 -14.25 4.24 23.81
N GLY A 852 -13.96 4.33 22.51
CA GLY A 852 -14.88 4.78 21.46
C GLY A 852 -15.08 6.30 21.40
N ILE A 853 -14.03 7.09 21.65
CA ILE A 853 -14.10 8.56 21.79
C ILE A 853 -13.41 9.26 20.61
N GLU A 854 -14.09 10.25 20.02
CA GLU A 854 -13.48 11.18 19.06
C GLU A 854 -12.88 12.36 19.83
N TYR A 855 -11.56 12.59 19.70
CA TYR A 855 -10.83 13.62 20.42
C TYR A 855 -10.33 14.74 19.50
N THR A 856 -10.21 15.95 20.05
CA THR A 856 -9.80 17.16 19.32
C THR A 856 -8.85 18.00 20.18
N PHE A 857 -7.64 18.26 19.67
CA PHE A 857 -6.65 19.14 20.32
C PHE A 857 -6.84 20.58 19.82
N ASN A 858 -7.22 21.51 20.70
CA ASN A 858 -7.39 22.91 20.33
C ASN A 858 -6.05 23.67 20.38
N ARG A 859 -5.32 23.61 19.27
CA ARG A 859 -3.94 24.12 19.17
C ARG A 859 -3.81 25.64 19.09
N GLU A 860 -4.91 26.37 18.96
CA GLU A 860 -4.89 27.84 18.77
C GLU A 860 -4.69 28.61 20.09
N SER A 861 -4.65 27.92 21.24
CA SER A 861 -4.55 28.54 22.57
C SER A 861 -3.19 28.36 23.28
N GLU A 862 -2.22 27.65 22.69
CA GLU A 862 -1.10 27.05 23.44
C GLU A 862 -0.08 28.06 24.05
N GLU A 863 0.10 29.24 23.45
CA GLU A 863 1.20 30.15 23.80
C GLU A 863 0.97 31.04 25.04
N SER A 864 -0.26 31.16 25.54
CA SER A 864 -0.62 32.17 26.56
C SER A 864 -0.91 31.64 27.97
N LYS A 865 -1.15 30.32 28.14
CA LYS A 865 -1.67 29.75 29.40
C LYS A 865 -0.83 28.64 30.03
N GLY A 866 0.09 28.00 29.31
CA GLY A 866 0.92 26.90 29.84
C GLY A 866 0.25 25.51 29.92
N TYR A 867 -1.02 25.43 29.51
CA TYR A 867 -1.81 24.21 29.34
C TYR A 867 -2.44 24.22 27.95
N SER A 868 -2.65 23.05 27.35
CA SER A 868 -3.41 22.88 26.10
C SER A 868 -4.76 22.21 26.40
N GLU A 869 -5.79 22.56 25.63
CA GLU A 869 -7.17 22.12 25.86
C GLU A 869 -7.54 21.01 24.86
N VAL A 870 -7.97 19.86 25.42
CA VAL A 870 -8.38 18.68 24.65
C VAL A 870 -9.87 18.47 24.82
N GLU A 871 -10.61 18.64 23.74
CA GLU A 871 -12.05 18.39 23.64
C GLU A 871 -12.27 16.91 23.30
N LEU A 872 -12.69 16.12 24.28
CA LEU A 872 -13.13 14.74 24.10
C LEU A 872 -14.64 14.70 23.81
N THR A 873 -15.05 13.84 22.88
CA THR A 873 -16.46 13.68 22.49
C THR A 873 -16.86 12.20 22.41
N GLY A 874 -17.94 11.82 23.09
CA GLY A 874 -18.36 10.42 23.20
C GLY A 874 -19.38 10.18 24.32
N SER A 875 -19.68 8.92 24.61
CA SER A 875 -20.63 8.55 25.67
C SER A 875 -20.12 8.97 27.06
N LYS A 876 -21.05 9.27 27.98
CA LYS A 876 -20.74 9.75 29.34
C LYS A 876 -19.91 8.75 30.18
N SER A 877 -20.04 7.45 29.92
CA SER A 877 -19.22 6.41 30.53
C SER A 877 -17.80 6.41 29.96
N ALA A 878 -17.67 6.40 28.63
CA ALA A 878 -16.39 6.43 27.93
C ALA A 878 -15.56 7.66 28.32
N LEU A 879 -16.16 8.86 28.26
CA LEU A 879 -15.51 10.12 28.64
C LEU A 879 -14.87 10.02 30.03
N LYS A 880 -15.60 9.50 31.03
CA LYS A 880 -15.09 9.35 32.41
C LYS A 880 -13.86 8.42 32.46
N GLU A 881 -13.86 7.33 31.69
CA GLU A 881 -12.75 6.39 31.65
C GLU A 881 -11.50 6.99 30.97
N ALA A 882 -11.68 7.67 29.83
CA ALA A 882 -10.58 8.32 29.13
C ALA A 882 -10.00 9.51 29.92
N ILE A 883 -10.83 10.30 30.61
CA ILE A 883 -10.38 11.33 31.54
C ILE A 883 -9.48 10.71 32.62
N SER A 884 -9.91 9.59 33.22
CA SER A 884 -9.12 8.90 34.25
C SER A 884 -7.75 8.45 33.73
N LYS A 885 -7.70 7.84 32.53
CA LYS A 885 -6.44 7.39 31.90
C LYS A 885 -5.52 8.54 31.51
N ILE A 886 -6.08 9.63 30.96
CA ILE A 886 -5.31 10.83 30.61
C ILE A 886 -4.75 11.50 31.87
N GLN A 887 -5.53 11.58 32.95
CA GLN A 887 -5.10 12.19 34.20
C GLN A 887 -4.04 11.36 34.92
N GLU A 888 -4.15 10.03 34.92
CA GLU A 888 -3.09 9.11 35.40
C GLU A 888 -1.76 9.31 34.64
N ILE A 889 -1.81 9.57 33.32
CA ILE A 889 -0.61 9.88 32.51
C ILE A 889 -0.05 11.29 32.81
N ILE A 890 -0.89 12.26 33.19
CA ILE A 890 -0.43 13.57 33.67
C ILE A 890 0.28 13.41 35.03
N ASP A 891 -0.33 12.65 35.95
CA ASP A 891 0.22 12.36 37.28
C ASP A 891 1.58 11.61 37.19
N GLU A 892 1.74 10.67 36.26
CA GLU A 892 3.07 10.06 35.95
C GLU A 892 4.13 11.13 35.65
N VAL A 893 3.79 12.11 34.80
CA VAL A 893 4.76 13.11 34.31
C VAL A 893 5.06 14.16 35.36
N GLU A 894 4.09 14.57 36.16
CA GLU A 894 4.33 15.52 37.27
C GLU A 894 5.12 14.90 38.42
N ASN A 895 5.04 13.58 38.61
CA ASN A 895 5.87 12.86 39.58
C ASN A 895 7.33 12.65 39.10
N PHE A 896 7.63 12.77 37.81
CA PHE A 896 8.98 12.60 37.28
C PHE A 896 9.82 13.88 37.44
N VAL A 897 10.83 13.84 38.33
CA VAL A 897 11.66 14.98 38.71
C VAL A 897 13.12 14.72 38.36
N SER A 898 13.82 15.77 37.93
CA SER A 898 15.28 15.81 37.81
C SER A 898 15.83 16.76 38.88
N ARG A 899 16.73 16.28 39.74
CA ARG A 899 17.47 17.09 40.72
C ARG A 899 18.98 16.88 40.53
N SER A 900 19.77 17.88 40.93
CA SER A 900 21.24 17.83 40.93
C SER A 900 21.79 18.22 42.30
N ILE A 901 22.86 17.55 42.73
CA ILE A 901 23.67 17.90 43.91
C ILE A 901 25.07 18.27 43.41
N LYS A 902 25.67 19.32 43.97
CA LYS A 902 27.09 19.58 43.79
C LYS A 902 27.91 18.79 44.81
N VAL A 903 28.76 17.88 44.33
CA VAL A 903 29.61 16.99 45.13
C VAL A 903 31.06 17.13 44.67
N GLU A 904 32.00 17.26 45.61
CA GLU A 904 33.42 17.36 45.28
C GLU A 904 33.94 16.06 44.61
N PRO A 905 34.72 16.14 43.51
CA PRO A 905 35.17 14.97 42.74
C PRO A 905 35.90 13.90 43.56
N ILE A 906 36.52 14.27 44.68
CA ILE A 906 37.18 13.35 45.62
C ILE A 906 36.22 12.26 46.12
N TYR A 907 34.94 12.60 46.32
CA TYR A 907 33.93 11.67 46.83
C TYR A 907 33.22 10.87 45.72
N HIS A 908 33.38 11.21 44.43
CA HIS A 908 32.68 10.52 43.33
C HIS A 908 33.04 9.04 43.26
N ARG A 909 34.31 8.70 43.42
CA ARG A 909 34.81 7.31 43.44
C ARG A 909 34.20 6.49 44.59
N ASP A 910 34.03 7.13 45.75
CA ASP A 910 33.49 6.51 46.95
C ASP A 910 31.96 6.36 46.91
N LEU A 911 31.24 7.24 46.18
CA LEU A 911 29.80 7.09 45.88
C LEU A 911 29.53 5.99 44.84
N ILE A 912 30.45 5.76 43.91
CA ILE A 912 30.33 4.67 42.92
C ILE A 912 30.65 3.32 43.57
N GLY A 913 31.81 3.21 44.23
CA GLY A 913 32.30 1.96 44.82
C GLY A 913 32.82 0.94 43.80
N PRO A 914 33.50 -0.13 44.24
CA PRO A 914 34.08 -1.15 43.36
C PRO A 914 33.00 -1.84 42.50
N GLY A 915 33.07 -1.66 41.18
CA GLY A 915 32.07 -2.20 40.24
C GLY A 915 30.69 -1.53 40.33
N GLY A 916 30.59 -0.32 40.90
CA GLY A 916 29.33 0.39 41.09
C GLY A 916 28.47 -0.21 42.23
N SER A 917 29.08 -0.86 43.22
CA SER A 917 28.37 -1.54 44.31
C SER A 917 27.56 -0.58 45.18
N ILE A 918 28.19 0.50 45.65
CA ILE A 918 27.58 1.50 46.53
C ILE A 918 26.47 2.26 45.78
N MET A 919 26.73 2.62 44.51
CA MET A 919 25.72 3.19 43.61
C MET A 919 24.46 2.30 43.49
N LYS A 920 24.64 0.99 43.32
CA LYS A 920 23.52 0.02 43.26
C LYS A 920 22.80 -0.12 44.60
N GLU A 921 23.54 -0.08 45.71
CA GLU A 921 22.98 -0.16 47.05
C GLU A 921 22.11 1.07 47.38
N ILE A 922 22.54 2.27 47.00
CA ILE A 922 21.76 3.52 47.10
C ILE A 922 20.46 3.39 46.28
N ILE A 923 20.55 2.95 45.02
CA ILE A 923 19.39 2.76 44.14
C ILE A 923 18.42 1.72 44.72
N SER A 924 18.93 0.58 45.20
CA SER A 924 18.12 -0.49 45.79
C SER A 924 17.41 -0.03 47.07
N LYS A 925 18.13 0.60 48.00
CA LYS A 925 17.56 1.19 49.24
C LYS A 925 16.49 2.26 48.97
N ALA A 926 16.57 2.99 47.85
CA ALA A 926 15.56 3.97 47.45
C ALA A 926 14.28 3.33 46.87
N GLY A 927 14.34 2.09 46.37
CA GLY A 927 13.26 1.38 45.68
C GLY A 927 13.49 1.18 44.17
N GLY A 928 14.67 1.49 43.64
CA GLY A 928 14.97 1.49 42.20
C GLY A 928 15.06 0.10 41.53
N ASP A 929 14.89 -1.00 42.27
CA ASP A 929 14.80 -2.35 41.68
C ASP A 929 13.43 -2.64 41.04
N GLU A 930 12.39 -1.90 41.40
CA GLU A 930 11.08 -1.91 40.72
C GLU A 930 11.15 -1.24 39.32
N VAL A 931 12.17 -0.39 39.12
CA VAL A 931 12.37 0.38 37.89
C VAL A 931 13.16 -0.47 36.87
N PRO A 932 12.72 -0.58 35.60
CA PRO A 932 13.43 -1.38 34.59
C PRO A 932 14.90 -0.95 34.39
N ARG A 933 15.81 -1.91 34.14
CA ARG A 933 17.26 -1.66 33.89
C ARG A 933 17.55 -0.51 32.92
N ASN A 934 16.70 -0.31 31.91
CA ASN A 934 16.83 0.75 30.91
C ASN A 934 16.42 2.16 31.42
N ARG A 935 16.04 2.30 32.69
CA ARG A 935 15.80 3.55 33.42
C ARG A 935 16.68 3.65 34.68
N GLN A 936 17.13 2.55 35.27
CA GLN A 936 17.99 2.53 36.47
C GLN A 936 19.25 3.42 36.33
N TYR A 937 19.89 3.47 35.17
CA TYR A 937 21.06 4.34 34.92
C TYR A 937 20.75 5.85 34.90
N LYS A 938 19.48 6.25 35.00
CA LYS A 938 19.04 7.66 35.13
C LYS A 938 18.70 8.05 36.57
N LEU A 939 18.38 7.07 37.42
CA LEU A 939 18.06 7.31 38.84
C LEU A 939 19.25 7.93 39.58
N LEU A 940 20.47 7.61 39.17
CA LEU A 940 21.70 8.23 39.65
C LEU A 940 22.74 8.22 38.52
N ASN A 941 23.30 9.39 38.23
CA ASN A 941 24.34 9.60 37.23
C ASN A 941 25.46 10.45 37.88
N ILE A 942 26.61 9.83 38.09
CA ILE A 942 27.82 10.43 38.67
C ILE A 942 28.81 10.65 37.52
N PRO A 943 29.36 11.88 37.35
CA PRO A 943 30.23 12.18 36.23
C PRO A 943 31.60 11.49 36.35
N ASN A 944 32.14 11.03 35.21
CA ASN A 944 33.41 10.31 35.18
C ASN A 944 34.61 11.20 35.55
N GLU A 945 35.64 10.60 36.15
CA GLU A 945 36.93 11.25 36.38
C GLU A 945 37.48 11.86 35.07
N GLY A 946 37.82 13.15 35.09
CA GLY A 946 38.29 13.90 33.92
C GLY A 946 37.21 14.66 33.13
N SER A 947 35.92 14.54 33.47
CA SER A 947 34.82 15.30 32.83
C SER A 947 34.72 16.78 33.25
N GLY A 948 35.30 17.15 34.40
CA GLY A 948 35.36 18.53 34.89
C GLY A 948 34.07 19.08 35.53
N SER A 949 33.06 18.23 35.77
CA SER A 949 31.79 18.65 36.41
C SER A 949 31.63 18.05 37.81
N ASP A 950 31.33 18.90 38.80
CA ASP A 950 31.04 18.52 40.19
C ASP A 950 29.58 18.06 40.40
N GLU A 951 28.78 17.92 39.34
CA GLU A 951 27.33 17.75 39.44
C GLU A 951 26.88 16.28 39.34
N VAL A 952 26.39 15.74 40.45
CA VAL A 952 25.71 14.45 40.49
C VAL A 952 24.23 14.66 40.20
N THR A 953 23.67 13.88 39.28
CA THR A 953 22.28 14.06 38.79
C THR A 953 21.42 12.84 39.08
N SER A 954 20.18 13.06 39.50
CA SER A 954 19.18 12.03 39.78
C SER A 954 17.88 12.34 39.05
N GLN A 955 17.38 11.40 38.24
CA GLN A 955 16.18 11.56 37.42
C GLN A 955 15.25 10.35 37.57
N GLY A 956 14.05 10.58 38.08
CA GLY A 956 13.08 9.54 38.39
C GLY A 956 11.89 10.07 39.15
N ASP A 957 11.14 9.16 39.77
CA ASP A 957 9.97 9.54 40.57
C ASP A 957 10.42 10.31 41.82
N LYS A 958 9.74 11.40 42.14
CA LYS A 958 10.08 12.31 43.25
C LYS A 958 10.40 11.57 44.57
N LYS A 959 9.59 10.55 44.92
CA LYS A 959 9.77 9.73 46.14
C LYS A 959 11.02 8.84 46.13
N ILE A 960 11.62 8.57 44.98
CA ILE A 960 12.85 7.78 44.82
C ILE A 960 14.05 8.73 44.72
N VAL A 961 13.94 9.78 43.89
CA VAL A 961 14.97 10.83 43.73
C VAL A 961 15.32 11.46 45.08
N ASP A 962 14.32 11.84 45.87
CA ASP A 962 14.53 12.48 47.16
C ASP A 962 15.28 11.54 48.14
N LYS A 963 14.96 10.23 48.16
CA LYS A 963 15.70 9.23 48.97
C LYS A 963 17.13 9.00 48.48
N ILE A 964 17.38 9.05 47.18
CA ILE A 964 18.72 8.90 46.59
C ILE A 964 19.60 10.08 47.04
N ILE A 965 19.03 11.30 47.07
CA ILE A 965 19.71 12.51 47.54
C ILE A 965 20.01 12.42 49.03
N ASP A 966 18.99 12.12 49.85
CA ASP A 966 19.14 11.91 51.30
C ASP A 966 20.21 10.86 51.65
N ALA A 967 20.43 9.86 50.79
CA ALA A 967 21.44 8.83 50.97
C ALA A 967 22.85 9.29 50.54
N ILE A 968 22.95 10.05 49.44
CA ILE A 968 24.22 10.61 48.97
C ILE A 968 24.75 11.65 49.96
N GLU A 969 23.90 12.54 50.47
CA GLU A 969 24.28 13.58 51.42
C GLU A 969 24.83 12.95 52.71
N LYS A 970 24.16 11.94 53.28
CA LYS A 970 24.64 11.19 54.46
C LYS A 970 26.00 10.52 54.24
N ILE A 971 26.23 9.92 53.07
CA ILE A 971 27.53 9.32 52.74
C ILE A 971 28.63 10.39 52.64
N ILE A 972 28.32 11.57 52.11
CA ILE A 972 29.27 12.70 52.06
C ILE A 972 29.54 13.26 53.46
N GLU A 973 28.54 13.35 54.34
CA GLU A 973 28.70 13.74 55.74
C GLU A 973 29.58 12.75 56.52
N GLU A 974 29.30 11.44 56.45
CA GLU A 974 30.14 10.40 57.08
C GLU A 974 31.60 10.46 56.59
N LYS A 975 31.82 10.77 55.29
CA LYS A 975 33.16 10.89 54.70
C LYS A 975 33.87 12.18 55.09
N ARG A 976 33.16 13.32 55.16
CA ARG A 976 33.71 14.59 55.68
C ARG A 976 34.02 14.53 57.18
N ALA A 977 33.30 13.72 57.93
CA ALA A 977 33.56 13.44 59.35
C ALA A 977 34.67 12.40 59.59
N SER A 978 35.29 11.84 58.55
CA SER A 978 36.36 10.86 58.70
C SER A 978 37.73 11.51 58.99
N ILE A 979 38.44 10.94 59.95
CA ILE A 979 39.72 11.40 60.49
C ILE A 979 40.78 10.33 60.24
N THR A 980 42.04 10.73 60.05
CA THR A 980 43.19 9.82 60.05
C THR A 980 43.86 9.84 61.42
N GLN A 981 44.00 8.68 62.06
CA GLN A 981 44.89 8.49 63.21
C GLN A 981 46.07 7.59 62.82
N GLU A 982 47.17 7.72 63.56
CA GLU A 982 48.43 7.01 63.30
C GLU A 982 48.80 6.16 64.52
N ILE A 983 49.24 4.91 64.28
CA ILE A 983 49.70 3.97 65.31
C ILE A 983 51.09 3.47 64.91
N ASP A 984 52.07 3.70 65.77
CA ASP A 984 53.41 3.14 65.60
C ASP A 984 53.45 1.68 66.09
N LEU A 985 53.91 0.76 65.22
CA LEU A 985 53.93 -0.67 65.49
C LEU A 985 55.19 -1.32 64.89
N PRO A 986 55.89 -2.22 65.61
CA PRO A 986 57.05 -2.93 65.06
C PRO A 986 56.71 -3.75 63.82
N LYS A 987 57.59 -3.74 62.81
CA LYS A 987 57.38 -4.39 61.50
C LYS A 987 57.12 -5.89 61.59
N GLU A 988 57.64 -6.56 62.61
CA GLU A 988 57.33 -7.98 62.88
C GLU A 988 55.83 -8.22 63.13
N LYS A 989 55.17 -7.27 63.81
CA LYS A 989 53.74 -7.34 64.18
C LYS A 989 52.79 -6.89 63.07
N HIS A 990 53.26 -6.12 62.07
CA HIS A 990 52.47 -5.76 60.88
C HIS A 990 51.89 -7.00 60.18
N ARG A 991 52.65 -8.10 60.14
CA ARG A 991 52.24 -9.38 59.54
C ARG A 991 51.01 -10.00 60.22
N LEU A 992 50.83 -9.80 61.54
CA LEU A 992 49.67 -10.29 62.29
C LEU A 992 48.39 -9.56 61.88
N ILE A 993 48.48 -8.23 61.71
CA ILE A 993 47.35 -7.38 61.31
C ILE A 993 46.94 -7.64 59.86
N ILE A 994 47.89 -7.94 58.96
CA ILE A 994 47.57 -8.35 57.59
C ILE A 994 46.90 -9.73 57.56
N GLY A 995 47.51 -10.73 58.21
CA GLY A 995 47.06 -12.13 58.14
C GLY A 995 47.31 -12.79 56.77
N PRO A 996 46.99 -14.10 56.62
CA PRO A 996 47.11 -14.78 55.34
C PRO A 996 46.20 -14.13 54.30
N ASN A 997 46.73 -13.82 53.12
CA ASN A 997 46.03 -13.13 52.02
C ASN A 997 45.30 -11.82 52.41
N GLY A 998 45.75 -11.12 53.46
CA GLY A 998 45.10 -9.89 53.92
C GLY A 998 43.78 -10.09 54.67
N THR A 999 43.43 -11.34 55.01
CA THR A 999 42.12 -11.69 55.61
C THR A 999 41.84 -10.99 56.94
N ILE A 1000 42.83 -10.85 57.82
CA ILE A 1000 42.65 -10.18 59.12
C ILE A 1000 42.47 -8.68 58.90
N ARG A 1001 43.27 -8.06 58.02
CA ARG A 1001 43.12 -6.64 57.64
C ARG A 1001 41.73 -6.38 57.05
N HIS A 1002 41.27 -7.22 56.12
CA HIS A 1002 39.95 -7.06 55.52
C HIS A 1002 38.81 -7.31 56.52
N SER A 1003 38.98 -8.25 57.46
CA SER A 1003 38.03 -8.46 58.56
C SER A 1003 37.93 -7.23 59.45
N LEU A 1004 39.06 -6.66 59.90
CA LEU A 1004 39.07 -5.44 60.72
C LEU A 1004 38.50 -4.22 59.96
N GLN A 1005 38.86 -4.08 58.68
CA GLN A 1005 38.31 -3.03 57.81
C GLN A 1005 36.79 -3.16 57.65
N SER A 1006 36.26 -4.38 57.54
CA SER A 1006 34.82 -4.64 57.38
C SER A 1006 34.04 -4.62 58.69
N GLU A 1007 34.64 -5.01 59.82
CA GLU A 1007 33.98 -5.08 61.13
C GLU A 1007 33.76 -3.68 61.70
N PHE A 1008 34.78 -2.82 61.60
CA PHE A 1008 34.72 -1.45 62.11
C PHE A 1008 34.38 -0.41 61.04
N GLY A 1009 34.44 -0.75 59.74
CA GLY A 1009 34.20 0.21 58.66
C GLY A 1009 35.30 1.28 58.55
N VAL A 1010 36.56 0.89 58.78
CA VAL A 1010 37.71 1.80 58.89
C VAL A 1010 38.82 1.35 57.94
N THR A 1011 39.44 2.27 57.20
CA THR A 1011 40.52 1.95 56.25
C THR A 1011 41.87 1.91 56.97
N ILE A 1012 42.40 0.71 57.19
CA ILE A 1012 43.76 0.48 57.70
C ILE A 1012 44.75 0.47 56.53
N GLU A 1013 45.70 1.41 56.50
CA GLU A 1013 46.85 1.45 55.60
C GLU A 1013 48.13 1.03 56.35
N ILE A 1014 48.84 0.06 55.78
CA ILE A 1014 50.07 -0.52 56.38
C ILE A 1014 51.21 -0.28 55.38
N PRO A 1015 52.37 0.25 55.82
CA PRO A 1015 53.49 0.54 54.93
C PRO A 1015 54.06 -0.73 54.27
N ARG A 1016 54.79 -0.55 53.17
CA ARG A 1016 55.33 -1.68 52.40
C ARG A 1016 56.52 -2.32 53.14
N PRO A 1017 56.84 -3.61 52.93
CA PRO A 1017 57.97 -4.26 53.61
C PRO A 1017 59.36 -3.63 53.35
N ASN A 1018 59.53 -2.94 52.22
CA ASN A 1018 60.73 -2.18 51.86
C ASN A 1018 60.73 -0.73 52.37
N ASP A 1019 59.64 -0.27 52.98
CA ASP A 1019 59.50 1.09 53.48
C ASP A 1019 60.16 1.22 54.86
N GLU A 1020 60.76 2.37 55.17
CA GLU A 1020 61.42 2.54 56.48
C GLU A 1020 60.40 2.76 57.62
N SER A 1021 59.21 3.28 57.28
CA SER A 1021 58.13 3.59 58.23
C SER A 1021 57.58 2.38 59.00
N THR A 1022 57.36 2.57 60.31
CA THR A 1022 56.67 1.63 61.22
C THR A 1022 55.21 2.00 61.48
N VAL A 1023 54.81 3.21 61.07
CA VAL A 1023 53.50 3.81 61.32
C VAL A 1023 52.41 3.21 60.42
N ILE A 1024 51.37 2.67 61.05
CA ILE A 1024 50.11 2.25 60.41
C ILE A 1024 49.12 3.42 60.49
N LYS A 1025 48.44 3.73 59.38
CA LYS A 1025 47.42 4.79 59.34
C LYS A 1025 46.02 4.16 59.35
N ILE A 1026 45.10 4.78 60.09
CA ILE A 1026 43.75 4.28 60.30
C ILE A 1026 42.77 5.42 60.04
N ILE A 1027 41.96 5.28 58.99
CA ILE A 1027 41.11 6.35 58.43
C ILE A 1027 39.63 5.98 58.55
N GLY A 1028 38.85 6.77 59.29
CA GLY A 1028 37.41 6.51 59.50
C GLY A 1028 36.75 7.46 60.49
N LEU A 1029 35.55 7.12 60.97
CA LEU A 1029 34.87 7.89 62.03
C LEU A 1029 35.58 7.68 63.38
N PRO A 1030 35.74 8.71 64.24
CA PRO A 1030 36.56 8.65 65.45
C PRO A 1030 36.20 7.50 66.39
N GLU A 1031 34.92 7.31 66.69
CA GLU A 1031 34.41 6.21 67.53
C GLU A 1031 34.81 4.83 66.98
N LYS A 1032 34.83 4.67 65.64
CA LYS A 1032 35.16 3.41 64.98
C LYS A 1032 36.68 3.17 64.95
N ILE A 1033 37.48 4.24 64.89
CA ILE A 1033 38.95 4.17 65.00
C ILE A 1033 39.37 3.69 66.39
N GLU A 1034 38.78 4.22 67.46
CA GLU A 1034 39.12 3.83 68.83
C GLU A 1034 38.85 2.33 69.08
N ASN A 1035 37.70 1.83 68.63
CA ASN A 1035 37.37 0.40 68.70
C ASN A 1035 38.32 -0.46 67.84
N ALA A 1036 38.66 -0.03 66.62
CA ALA A 1036 39.64 -0.71 65.78
C ALA A 1036 41.05 -0.73 66.42
N LYS A 1037 41.46 0.37 67.05
CA LYS A 1037 42.74 0.49 67.77
C LYS A 1037 42.83 -0.50 68.92
N ILE A 1038 41.81 -0.56 69.78
CA ILE A 1038 41.77 -1.51 70.92
C ILE A 1038 41.97 -2.95 70.43
N LYS A 1039 41.30 -3.35 69.34
CA LYS A 1039 41.40 -4.72 68.80
C LYS A 1039 42.74 -4.99 68.09
N ILE A 1040 43.36 -3.97 67.49
CA ILE A 1040 44.73 -4.07 66.95
C ILE A 1040 45.76 -4.21 68.08
N GLU A 1041 45.61 -3.47 69.17
CA GLU A 1041 46.46 -3.59 70.38
C GLU A 1041 46.26 -4.94 71.07
N GLU A 1042 45.06 -5.52 71.07
CA GLU A 1042 44.80 -6.88 71.52
C GLU A 1042 45.51 -7.93 70.65
N LEU A 1043 45.36 -7.85 69.32
CA LEU A 1043 45.98 -8.75 68.35
C LEU A 1043 47.51 -8.64 68.24
N THR A 1044 48.14 -7.69 68.95
CA THR A 1044 49.59 -7.45 68.91
C THR A 1044 50.30 -7.62 70.26
N LYS A 1045 49.60 -8.12 71.29
CA LYS A 1045 50.21 -8.55 72.56
C LYS A 1045 51.11 -9.78 72.35
N ASP A 1046 52.11 -9.93 73.23
CA ASP A 1046 53.05 -11.05 73.21
C ASP A 1046 52.56 -12.22 74.06
N ASP A 1047 52.73 -13.42 73.51
CA ASP A 1047 52.02 -14.65 73.89
C ASP A 1047 52.75 -15.48 74.98
N TRP A 1048 53.72 -14.89 75.69
CA TRP A 1048 54.71 -15.55 76.55
C TRP A 1048 55.05 -14.70 77.79
N ASN A 1049 55.27 -15.34 78.94
CA ASN A 1049 55.35 -14.65 80.24
C ASN A 1049 56.81 -14.38 80.67
N GLU A 1050 57.71 -15.32 80.37
CA GLU A 1050 59.11 -15.29 80.78
C GLU A 1050 60.01 -15.81 79.64
N SER A 1051 61.27 -15.37 79.59
CA SER A 1051 62.26 -15.84 78.63
C SER A 1051 63.58 -16.16 79.33
N ILE A 1052 64.14 -17.35 79.07
CA ILE A 1052 65.46 -17.75 79.57
C ILE A 1052 66.45 -17.84 78.41
N ASP A 1053 67.58 -17.20 78.57
CA ASP A 1053 68.66 -17.17 77.58
C ASP A 1053 69.60 -18.37 77.76
N VAL A 1054 69.48 -19.37 76.87
CA VAL A 1054 70.28 -20.61 76.90
C VAL A 1054 71.36 -20.55 75.81
N PRO A 1055 72.65 -20.47 76.14
CA PRO A 1055 73.73 -20.46 75.15
C PRO A 1055 73.76 -21.75 74.31
N VAL A 1056 74.12 -21.62 73.02
CA VAL A 1056 74.22 -22.72 72.04
C VAL A 1056 74.98 -23.94 72.56
N ILE A 1057 76.10 -23.71 73.26
CA ILE A 1057 76.97 -24.76 73.83
C ILE A 1057 76.20 -25.65 74.83
N TYR A 1058 75.48 -25.03 75.76
CA TYR A 1058 74.73 -25.74 76.81
C TYR A 1058 73.37 -26.26 76.33
N HIS A 1059 72.84 -25.74 75.22
CA HIS A 1059 71.52 -26.10 74.70
C HIS A 1059 71.30 -27.61 74.55
N ALA A 1060 72.29 -28.36 74.06
CA ALA A 1060 72.18 -29.82 73.87
C ALA A 1060 72.09 -30.59 75.21
N LEU A 1061 72.76 -30.10 76.26
CA LEU A 1061 72.74 -30.67 77.61
C LEU A 1061 71.47 -30.30 78.36
N VAL A 1062 71.14 -29.00 78.43
CA VAL A 1062 69.97 -28.45 79.12
C VAL A 1062 68.66 -28.99 78.51
N SER A 1063 68.61 -29.17 77.18
CA SER A 1063 67.44 -29.78 76.53
C SER A 1063 67.28 -31.29 76.74
N GLU A 1064 68.29 -31.98 77.30
CA GLU A 1064 68.42 -33.45 77.26
C GLU A 1064 68.13 -34.01 75.85
N ARG A 1065 68.70 -33.40 74.80
CA ARG A 1065 68.43 -33.74 73.40
C ARG A 1065 66.93 -33.76 73.06
N GLY A 1066 66.24 -32.71 73.52
CA GLY A 1066 64.80 -32.50 73.34
C GLY A 1066 63.88 -33.25 74.30
N ALA A 1067 64.41 -34.04 75.25
CA ALA A 1067 63.57 -34.73 76.23
C ALA A 1067 62.94 -33.77 77.26
N ILE A 1068 63.63 -32.67 77.63
CA ILE A 1068 63.11 -31.74 78.65
C ILE A 1068 61.80 -31.07 78.21
N PHE A 1069 61.62 -30.79 76.92
CA PHE A 1069 60.44 -30.10 76.40
C PHE A 1069 59.16 -30.91 76.63
N LYS A 1070 59.25 -32.25 76.52
CA LYS A 1070 58.13 -33.16 76.85
C LYS A 1070 57.87 -33.20 78.35
N LYS A 1071 58.93 -33.15 79.17
CA LYS A 1071 58.79 -33.08 80.63
C LYS A 1071 58.12 -31.78 81.07
N LEU A 1072 58.53 -30.63 80.53
CA LEU A 1072 57.96 -29.32 80.87
C LEU A 1072 56.50 -29.20 80.44
N LYS A 1073 56.13 -29.77 79.29
CA LYS A 1073 54.74 -29.85 78.83
C LYS A 1073 53.87 -30.79 79.67
N ASN A 1074 54.43 -31.89 80.18
CA ASN A 1074 53.69 -32.86 80.99
C ASN A 1074 53.59 -32.48 82.48
N ASP A 1075 54.71 -32.08 83.09
CA ASP A 1075 54.83 -31.89 84.55
C ASP A 1075 54.41 -30.47 84.98
N PHE A 1076 54.56 -29.46 84.11
CA PHE A 1076 54.24 -28.06 84.40
C PHE A 1076 53.20 -27.44 83.47
N ASN A 1077 52.78 -28.14 82.40
CA ASN A 1077 51.93 -27.59 81.34
C ASN A 1077 52.49 -26.29 80.71
N VAL A 1078 53.82 -26.20 80.55
CA VAL A 1078 54.52 -25.08 79.91
C VAL A 1078 55.10 -25.52 78.57
N GLU A 1079 54.84 -24.74 77.53
CA GLU A 1079 55.42 -24.91 76.19
C GLU A 1079 56.55 -23.90 75.98
N ILE A 1080 57.64 -24.32 75.32
CA ILE A 1080 58.79 -23.46 75.01
C ILE A 1080 58.78 -23.10 73.53
N VAL A 1081 58.96 -21.81 73.24
CA VAL A 1081 59.07 -21.26 71.89
C VAL A 1081 60.41 -20.56 71.74
N HIS A 1082 61.20 -20.96 70.73
CA HIS A 1082 62.53 -20.40 70.46
C HIS A 1082 62.53 -19.27 69.41
N GLY A 1083 61.35 -18.81 68.99
CA GLY A 1083 61.19 -17.78 67.96
C GLY A 1083 61.93 -18.13 66.67
N ASN A 1084 62.70 -17.16 66.14
CA ASN A 1084 63.51 -17.33 64.93
C ASN A 1084 64.57 -18.44 65.05
N PHE A 1085 65.04 -18.75 66.28
CA PHE A 1085 66.04 -19.78 66.54
C PHE A 1085 65.48 -21.21 66.55
N THR A 1086 64.17 -21.42 66.36
CA THR A 1086 63.52 -22.75 66.41
C THR A 1086 64.16 -23.80 65.48
N ARG A 1087 64.70 -23.40 64.31
CA ARG A 1087 65.45 -24.33 63.44
C ARG A 1087 66.80 -24.74 64.04
N LEU A 1088 67.50 -23.80 64.69
CA LEU A 1088 68.82 -23.97 65.29
C LEU A 1088 68.71 -24.82 66.58
N ALA A 1089 67.76 -24.46 67.45
CA ALA A 1089 67.41 -25.20 68.66
C ALA A 1089 67.07 -26.68 68.37
N ASN A 1090 66.19 -26.93 67.38
CA ASN A 1090 65.87 -28.29 66.95
C ASN A 1090 67.12 -29.04 66.46
N LYS A 1091 67.91 -28.45 65.55
CA LYS A 1091 69.15 -29.05 65.02
C LYS A 1091 70.11 -29.48 66.14
N LEU A 1092 70.37 -28.61 67.12
CA LEU A 1092 71.21 -28.91 68.28
C LEU A 1092 70.63 -30.01 69.17
N SER A 1093 69.31 -29.99 69.40
CA SER A 1093 68.65 -31.02 70.20
C SER A 1093 68.73 -32.42 69.56
N THR A 1094 68.88 -32.50 68.23
CA THR A 1094 68.98 -33.74 67.46
C THR A 1094 70.41 -34.17 67.09
N ALA A 1095 71.45 -33.46 67.56
CA ALA A 1095 72.83 -33.79 67.24
C ALA A 1095 73.25 -35.18 67.77
N SER A 1096 74.12 -35.89 67.04
CA SER A 1096 74.67 -37.19 67.43
C SER A 1096 75.58 -37.11 68.66
N ILE A 1097 75.90 -38.24 69.30
CA ILE A 1097 76.95 -38.28 70.34
C ILE A 1097 78.32 -37.99 69.67
N PRO A 1098 79.28 -37.32 70.35
CA PRO A 1098 80.66 -37.24 69.86
C PRO A 1098 81.27 -38.63 69.60
N THR A 1099 82.37 -38.69 68.85
CA THR A 1099 83.13 -39.93 68.70
C THR A 1099 83.86 -40.26 70.01
N PRO A 1100 83.76 -41.49 70.55
CA PRO A 1100 84.55 -41.89 71.72
C PRO A 1100 86.06 -41.84 71.42
N PRO A 1101 86.90 -41.37 72.36
CA PRO A 1101 88.35 -41.34 72.17
C PRO A 1101 88.93 -42.76 72.21
N GLU A 1102 90.10 -42.97 71.61
CA GLU A 1102 90.78 -44.27 71.55
C GLU A 1102 91.03 -44.86 72.96
N SER A 1103 91.30 -44.00 73.95
CA SER A 1103 91.44 -44.38 75.36
C SER A 1103 90.20 -45.03 75.98
N ALA A 1104 89.01 -44.84 75.41
CA ALA A 1104 87.75 -45.41 75.90
C ALA A 1104 87.53 -46.88 75.45
N TYR A 1105 88.23 -47.35 74.41
CA TYR A 1105 88.16 -48.73 73.93
C TYR A 1105 89.00 -49.68 74.82
N PRO A 1106 88.63 -50.97 74.94
CA PRO A 1106 89.43 -51.94 75.69
C PRO A 1106 90.81 -52.17 75.04
N GLN A 1107 91.85 -52.37 75.85
CA GLN A 1107 93.24 -52.55 75.38
C GLN A 1107 93.73 -54.00 75.47
N LYS A 1108 92.84 -54.92 75.90
CA LYS A 1108 93.09 -56.37 75.98
C LYS A 1108 91.86 -57.12 75.50
N ASP A 1109 92.07 -58.17 74.71
CA ASP A 1109 91.01 -59.08 74.31
C ASP A 1109 90.38 -59.76 75.55
N GLY A 1110 89.11 -59.44 75.83
CA GLY A 1110 88.32 -60.03 76.92
C GLY A 1110 87.72 -59.05 77.94
N GLU A 1111 88.04 -57.75 77.89
CA GLU A 1111 87.45 -56.76 78.82
C GLU A 1111 85.95 -56.52 78.50
N LEU A 1112 85.06 -56.97 79.41
CA LEU A 1112 83.60 -56.88 79.23
C LEU A 1112 83.04 -55.46 79.41
N PHE A 1113 83.61 -54.69 80.33
CA PHE A 1113 83.18 -53.34 80.72
C PHE A 1113 84.41 -52.45 80.95
N LYS A 1114 84.32 -51.17 80.56
CA LYS A 1114 85.37 -50.17 80.84
C LYS A 1114 84.75 -48.79 81.03
N PHE A 1115 85.08 -48.09 82.11
CA PHE A 1115 84.66 -46.70 82.36
C PHE A 1115 85.89 -45.78 82.33
N THR A 1116 85.90 -44.84 81.39
CA THR A 1116 87.01 -43.90 81.15
C THR A 1116 86.52 -42.48 81.36
N ILE A 1117 87.24 -41.67 82.13
CA ILE A 1117 86.99 -40.22 82.27
C ILE A 1117 88.05 -39.49 81.42
N VAL A 1118 87.62 -38.45 80.71
CA VAL A 1118 88.45 -37.56 79.89
C VAL A 1118 87.92 -36.14 80.05
N ASP A 1119 88.79 -35.13 80.19
CA ASP A 1119 88.34 -33.75 80.29
C ASP A 1119 87.80 -33.20 78.97
N ALA A 1120 86.76 -32.36 79.04
CA ALA A 1120 86.02 -31.91 77.86
C ALA A 1120 86.83 -31.03 76.88
N ASN A 1121 88.02 -30.58 77.28
CA ASN A 1121 88.90 -29.72 76.47
C ASN A 1121 89.70 -30.50 75.41
N ASP A 1122 89.96 -31.79 75.59
CA ASP A 1122 90.83 -32.59 74.69
C ASP A 1122 90.08 -33.22 73.50
N SER A 1123 88.73 -33.13 73.45
CA SER A 1123 87.96 -33.52 72.26
C SER A 1123 87.74 -32.34 71.32
N ALA A 1124 88.57 -32.23 70.28
CA ALA A 1124 88.65 -31.04 69.44
C ALA A 1124 87.38 -30.75 68.58
N THR A 1125 86.67 -29.66 68.90
CA THR A 1125 86.12 -28.72 67.91
C THR A 1125 85.97 -27.33 68.53
N THR A 1126 86.87 -26.40 68.22
CA THR A 1126 86.82 -25.03 68.75
C THR A 1126 85.72 -24.23 68.05
N ALA A 1127 84.65 -23.89 68.76
CA ALA A 1127 83.56 -23.05 68.26
C ALA A 1127 83.03 -22.11 69.36
N THR A 1128 83.74 -21.01 69.62
CA THR A 1128 83.30 -19.93 70.50
C THR A 1128 82.21 -19.10 69.82
N SER A 1129 81.00 -19.67 69.71
CA SER A 1129 79.80 -18.93 69.33
C SER A 1129 78.96 -18.63 70.58
N GLU A 1130 79.06 -17.39 71.07
CA GLU A 1130 78.25 -16.83 72.17
C GLU A 1130 76.78 -16.60 71.77
N GLU A 1131 76.27 -17.36 70.79
CA GLU A 1131 74.89 -17.28 70.34
C GLU A 1131 73.96 -17.81 71.44
N ILE A 1132 72.98 -16.97 71.78
CA ILE A 1132 71.96 -17.24 72.79
C ILE A 1132 70.68 -17.68 72.11
N ILE A 1133 70.10 -18.78 72.58
CA ILE A 1133 68.78 -19.25 72.18
C ILE A 1133 67.79 -18.86 73.28
N PRO A 1134 66.94 -17.84 73.09
CA PRO A 1134 65.90 -17.51 74.06
C PRO A 1134 64.84 -18.60 74.09
N TRP A 1135 64.61 -19.18 75.26
CA TRP A 1135 63.53 -20.11 75.57
C TRP A 1135 62.36 -19.30 76.16
N ARG A 1136 61.41 -18.89 75.31
CA ARG A 1136 60.20 -18.18 75.76
C ARG A 1136 59.17 -19.17 76.28
N LEU A 1137 58.71 -18.95 77.51
CA LEU A 1137 57.81 -19.85 78.24
C LEU A 1137 56.37 -19.39 78.07
N LYS A 1138 55.53 -20.26 77.50
CA LYS A 1138 54.09 -20.07 77.33
C LYS A 1138 53.32 -21.02 78.26
N GLY A 1139 52.47 -20.45 79.12
CA GLY A 1139 51.69 -21.15 80.15
C GLY A 1139 51.00 -20.13 81.07
N SER A 1140 50.53 -20.56 82.25
CA SER A 1140 50.15 -19.61 83.31
C SER A 1140 51.40 -19.07 84.03
N GLU A 1141 51.35 -17.86 84.57
CA GLU A 1141 52.49 -17.18 85.23
C GLU A 1141 53.11 -18.03 86.34
N GLU A 1142 52.27 -18.66 87.17
CA GLU A 1142 52.70 -19.61 88.20
C GLU A 1142 53.45 -20.83 87.64
N ALA A 1143 53.08 -21.29 86.45
CA ALA A 1143 53.66 -22.48 85.83
C ALA A 1143 54.98 -22.12 85.11
N THR A 1144 55.02 -20.98 84.41
CA THR A 1144 56.25 -20.49 83.78
C THR A 1144 57.31 -20.25 84.84
N ALA A 1145 56.99 -19.59 85.97
CA ALA A 1145 57.97 -19.30 87.03
C ALA A 1145 58.54 -20.57 87.71
N LYS A 1146 57.76 -21.67 87.73
CA LYS A 1146 58.20 -23.00 88.23
C LYS A 1146 59.09 -23.71 87.20
N ALA A 1147 58.71 -23.67 85.92
CA ALA A 1147 59.53 -24.17 84.81
C ALA A 1147 60.86 -23.41 84.69
N ALA A 1148 60.84 -22.09 84.86
CA ALA A 1148 61.99 -21.20 84.75
C ALA A 1148 63.10 -21.56 85.73
N LYS A 1149 62.73 -21.78 87.01
CA LYS A 1149 63.66 -22.24 88.06
C LYS A 1149 64.30 -23.59 87.69
N PHE A 1150 63.50 -24.56 87.27
CA PHE A 1150 64.00 -25.89 86.86
C PHE A 1150 64.92 -25.86 85.62
N ILE A 1151 64.73 -24.90 84.70
CA ILE A 1151 65.62 -24.68 83.55
C ILE A 1151 66.94 -24.05 84.02
N ASN A 1152 66.88 -23.02 84.86
CA ASN A 1152 68.07 -22.32 85.36
C ASN A 1152 68.96 -23.22 86.22
N GLU A 1153 68.38 -24.01 87.14
CA GLU A 1153 69.09 -25.04 87.92
C GLU A 1153 69.88 -26.00 87.02
N ARG A 1154 69.32 -26.40 85.87
CA ARG A 1154 69.98 -27.25 84.87
C ARG A 1154 71.02 -26.52 84.02
N LEU A 1155 70.81 -25.24 83.75
CA LEU A 1155 71.75 -24.39 83.03
C LEU A 1155 73.03 -24.23 83.86
N ASP A 1156 72.90 -24.03 85.17
CA ASP A 1156 74.05 -23.92 86.08
C ASP A 1156 74.76 -25.26 86.31
N LEU A 1157 74.05 -26.39 86.37
CA LEU A 1157 74.67 -27.72 86.32
C LEU A 1157 75.47 -27.94 85.02
N ALA A 1158 74.96 -27.49 83.87
CA ALA A 1158 75.64 -27.61 82.58
C ALA A 1158 76.87 -26.69 82.45
N LYS A 1159 76.89 -25.53 83.14
CA LYS A 1159 78.09 -24.67 83.24
C LYS A 1159 79.22 -25.30 84.04
N ASN A 1160 78.88 -26.03 85.10
CA ASN A 1160 79.86 -26.63 86.01
C ASN A 1160 80.56 -27.84 85.37
N SER A 1161 79.79 -28.73 84.73
CA SER A 1161 80.26 -30.00 84.19
C SER A 1161 81.37 -29.86 83.13
N LYS A 1162 82.61 -30.19 83.52
CA LYS A 1162 83.83 -30.03 82.68
C LYS A 1162 84.48 -31.33 82.20
N SER A 1163 84.02 -32.48 82.68
CA SER A 1163 84.60 -33.78 82.33
C SER A 1163 83.57 -34.69 81.66
N ILE A 1164 84.06 -35.66 80.89
CA ILE A 1164 83.27 -36.57 80.06
C ILE A 1164 83.58 -38.01 80.47
N GLY A 1165 82.55 -38.77 80.83
CA GLY A 1165 82.62 -40.19 81.10
C GLY A 1165 82.16 -41.03 79.90
N TRP A 1166 82.97 -42.00 79.52
CA TRP A 1166 82.65 -43.01 78.51
C TRP A 1166 82.56 -44.38 79.19
N PHE A 1167 81.37 -44.96 79.23
CA PHE A 1167 81.16 -46.33 79.71
C PHE A 1167 80.97 -47.29 78.53
N TYR A 1168 81.99 -48.08 78.25
CA TYR A 1168 81.98 -49.16 77.26
C TYR A 1168 81.40 -50.45 77.84
N ALA A 1169 80.57 -51.15 77.04
CA ALA A 1169 80.20 -52.53 77.27
C ALA A 1169 80.31 -53.36 75.98
N SER A 1170 80.89 -54.55 76.08
CA SER A 1170 81.04 -55.48 74.94
C SER A 1170 79.71 -55.90 74.31
N GLN A 1171 78.62 -55.94 75.11
CA GLN A 1171 77.26 -56.20 74.63
C GLN A 1171 76.28 -55.07 75.01
N PRO A 1172 75.68 -54.36 74.03
CA PRO A 1172 74.69 -53.30 74.28
C PRO A 1172 73.41 -53.77 74.99
N SER A 1173 73.12 -55.07 74.99
CA SER A 1173 72.01 -55.68 75.75
C SER A 1173 72.08 -55.34 77.25
N VAL A 1174 73.30 -55.20 77.80
CA VAL A 1174 73.54 -54.90 79.21
C VAL A 1174 73.04 -53.51 79.61
N PHE A 1175 73.00 -52.54 78.68
CA PHE A 1175 72.47 -51.20 78.95
C PHE A 1175 71.01 -51.23 79.43
N SER A 1176 70.22 -52.25 79.08
CA SER A 1176 68.87 -52.44 79.61
C SER A 1176 68.83 -52.56 81.14
N LYS A 1177 69.84 -53.18 81.78
CA LYS A 1177 69.97 -53.27 83.24
C LYS A 1177 70.16 -51.90 83.89
N VAL A 1178 70.97 -51.04 83.25
CA VAL A 1178 71.34 -49.70 83.70
C VAL A 1178 70.18 -48.71 83.50
N ILE A 1179 69.50 -48.79 82.35
CA ILE A 1179 68.35 -47.93 82.00
C ILE A 1179 67.13 -48.25 82.87
N GLY A 1180 66.79 -49.54 83.01
CA GLY A 1180 65.57 -50.00 83.66
C GLY A 1180 64.28 -49.71 82.87
N PRO A 1181 63.13 -50.26 83.30
CA PRO A 1181 61.84 -50.00 82.65
C PRO A 1181 61.51 -48.50 82.66
N GLN A 1182 61.13 -47.96 81.51
CA GLN A 1182 60.88 -46.52 81.28
C GLN A 1182 62.03 -45.58 81.72
N GLY A 1183 63.28 -46.06 81.71
CA GLY A 1183 64.43 -45.25 82.15
C GLY A 1183 64.51 -45.00 83.65
N SER A 1184 63.70 -45.71 84.45
CA SER A 1184 63.60 -45.52 85.91
C SER A 1184 64.95 -45.60 86.64
N LYS A 1185 65.81 -46.54 86.29
CA LYS A 1185 67.13 -46.69 86.92
C LYS A 1185 68.11 -45.61 86.46
N VAL A 1186 68.22 -45.32 85.16
CA VAL A 1186 69.04 -44.19 84.67
C VAL A 1186 68.59 -42.87 85.31
N ASN A 1187 67.29 -42.67 85.53
CA ASN A 1187 66.77 -41.49 86.23
C ASN A 1187 67.03 -41.51 87.74
N GLN A 1188 67.24 -42.67 88.37
CA GLN A 1188 67.77 -42.75 89.75
C GLN A 1188 69.27 -42.43 89.79
N ILE A 1189 70.07 -42.95 88.86
CA ILE A 1189 71.51 -42.62 88.75
C ILE A 1189 71.66 -41.11 88.55
N ARG A 1190 71.01 -40.51 87.54
CA ARG A 1190 70.99 -39.06 87.27
C ARG A 1190 70.65 -38.21 88.51
N LYS A 1191 69.76 -38.69 89.38
CA LYS A 1191 69.36 -38.01 90.64
C LYS A 1191 70.38 -38.16 91.78
N LYS A 1192 71.24 -39.18 91.74
CA LYS A 1192 72.32 -39.39 92.73
C LYS A 1192 73.65 -38.77 92.29
N SER A 1193 73.96 -38.83 91.01
CA SER A 1193 75.22 -38.36 90.43
C SER A 1193 75.17 -36.94 89.89
N ASN A 1194 73.98 -36.37 89.68
CA ASN A 1194 73.77 -35.09 89.00
C ASN A 1194 74.41 -34.99 87.59
N THR A 1195 74.71 -36.13 86.95
CA THR A 1195 75.35 -36.18 85.63
C THR A 1195 74.36 -36.28 84.45
N PHE A 1196 74.72 -35.66 83.33
CA PHE A 1196 73.98 -35.75 82.07
C PHE A 1196 74.27 -37.07 81.36
N ILE A 1197 73.53 -38.12 81.72
CA ILE A 1197 73.66 -39.46 81.12
C ILE A 1197 72.87 -39.54 79.81
N THR A 1198 73.55 -39.74 78.68
CA THR A 1198 72.98 -39.95 77.35
C THR A 1198 73.30 -41.37 76.86
N VAL A 1199 72.25 -42.17 76.62
CA VAL A 1199 72.40 -43.50 76.00
C VAL A 1199 72.09 -43.38 74.51
N PRO A 1200 73.00 -43.80 73.60
CA PRO A 1200 72.75 -43.79 72.17
C PRO A 1200 71.63 -44.74 71.77
N ARG A 1201 70.98 -44.45 70.64
CA ARG A 1201 69.98 -45.35 70.03
C ARG A 1201 70.63 -46.09 68.87
N ALA A 1202 70.52 -47.42 68.86
CA ALA A 1202 71.15 -48.30 67.87
C ALA A 1202 70.77 -47.99 66.40
N THR A 1203 69.66 -47.29 66.17
CA THR A 1203 69.21 -46.81 64.85
C THR A 1203 69.92 -45.56 64.35
N THR A 1204 70.61 -44.82 65.23
CA THR A 1204 71.02 -43.43 64.97
C THR A 1204 72.53 -43.24 65.13
N ASP A 1205 73.12 -43.66 66.25
CA ASP A 1205 74.54 -43.45 66.56
C ASP A 1205 75.37 -44.72 66.34
N LYS A 1206 75.51 -45.19 65.08
CA LYS A 1206 76.17 -46.47 64.74
C LYS A 1206 77.57 -46.65 65.36
N ASN A 1207 78.36 -45.57 65.43
CA ASN A 1207 79.75 -45.62 65.89
C ASN A 1207 79.88 -45.60 67.43
N ALA A 1208 78.80 -45.31 68.16
CA ALA A 1208 78.78 -45.22 69.62
C ALA A 1208 77.89 -46.31 70.28
N ALA A 1209 77.38 -47.28 69.51
CA ALA A 1209 76.38 -48.25 69.98
C ALA A 1209 76.81 -49.12 71.18
N ASN A 1210 78.12 -49.25 71.43
CA ASN A 1210 78.70 -49.98 72.57
C ASN A 1210 79.11 -49.06 73.74
N PHE A 1211 78.71 -47.79 73.75
CA PHE A 1211 79.05 -46.81 74.78
C PHE A 1211 77.81 -46.13 75.39
N ILE A 1212 77.88 -45.76 76.67
CA ILE A 1212 77.06 -44.71 77.27
C ILE A 1212 77.93 -43.46 77.44
N TYR A 1213 77.38 -42.30 77.08
CA TYR A 1213 78.03 -40.99 77.19
C TYR A 1213 77.52 -40.26 78.44
N LEU A 1214 78.43 -39.81 79.30
CA LEU A 1214 78.13 -39.07 80.51
C LEU A 1214 78.87 -37.73 80.48
N VAL A 1215 78.23 -36.65 80.91
CA VAL A 1215 78.88 -35.35 81.13
C VAL A 1215 78.62 -34.91 82.56
N GLY A 1216 79.64 -34.41 83.25
CA GLY A 1216 79.58 -34.06 84.67
C GLY A 1216 80.91 -33.50 85.17
N ASP A 1217 80.97 -33.22 86.47
CA ASP A 1217 82.23 -33.02 87.18
C ASP A 1217 82.88 -34.38 87.47
N GLU A 1218 84.19 -34.42 87.73
CA GLU A 1218 84.91 -35.68 87.96
C GLU A 1218 84.34 -36.47 89.16
N ASP A 1219 84.03 -35.82 90.28
CA ASP A 1219 83.36 -36.43 91.43
C ASP A 1219 81.99 -37.02 91.07
N ASN A 1220 81.20 -36.24 90.33
CA ASN A 1220 79.86 -36.61 89.88
C ASN A 1220 79.89 -37.79 88.89
N LEU A 1221 80.89 -37.85 88.01
CA LEU A 1221 81.17 -39.00 87.14
C LEU A 1221 81.66 -40.23 87.93
N ASN A 1222 82.47 -40.05 88.97
CA ASN A 1222 82.90 -41.14 89.85
C ASN A 1222 81.75 -41.71 90.70
N ILE A 1223 80.76 -40.89 91.09
CA ILE A 1223 79.50 -41.36 91.68
C ILE A 1223 78.68 -42.13 90.65
N ALA A 1224 78.53 -41.60 89.43
CA ALA A 1224 77.83 -42.30 88.35
C ALA A 1224 78.47 -43.66 88.00
N LYS A 1225 79.80 -43.73 87.97
CA LYS A 1225 80.57 -44.96 87.77
C LYS A 1225 80.23 -46.01 88.83
N LYS A 1226 80.31 -45.66 90.12
CA LYS A 1226 79.98 -46.58 91.23
C LYS A 1226 78.53 -47.07 91.17
N GLU A 1227 77.57 -46.20 90.85
CA GLU A 1227 76.16 -46.57 90.70
C GLU A 1227 75.91 -47.47 89.47
N ILE A 1228 76.66 -47.29 88.38
CA ILE A 1228 76.63 -48.19 87.22
C ILE A 1228 77.27 -49.53 87.56
N GLU A 1229 78.44 -49.56 88.20
CA GLU A 1229 79.13 -50.78 88.64
C GLU A 1229 78.28 -51.61 89.62
N ASN A 1230 77.51 -50.96 90.50
CA ASN A 1230 76.54 -51.60 91.41
C ASN A 1230 75.30 -52.22 90.71
N LEU A 1231 75.11 -52.04 89.40
CA LEU A 1231 73.92 -52.46 88.65
C LEU A 1231 74.17 -53.53 87.56
N LEU A 1232 75.43 -53.96 87.38
CA LEU A 1232 75.88 -54.84 86.29
C LEU A 1232 75.90 -56.32 86.69
#